data_AF-A0A0W0TUH4-F1
#
_entry.id   AF-A0A0W0TUH4-F1
#
_cell.length_a   1.000
_cell.length_b   1.000
_cell.length_c   1.000
_cell.angle_alpha   90.00
_cell.angle_beta   90.00
_cell.angle_gamma   90.00
#
_symmetry.space_group_name_H-M   'P 1'
#
loop_
_entity.id
_entity.type
_entity.pdbx_description
1 polymer ?
#
loop_
_entity_poly.entity_id
_entity_poly.type
_entity_poly.pdbx_seq_one_letter_code
_entity_poly.pdbx_strand_id
1 'polypeptide(L)'
;MLLKLITNAQNSNLVELYIDGNFVRFVKARDLSSLSQGVNRYLSEAGLVNLDNSSETITLAAQAEYDLTDLDESQESHLISLLETGPDKRKVELPSDLATSVQKNPVVFSYRDLRPFQQYWQTQSLDKKTALYQVLSTDLIETPYVDDPRDYIERQNLIAYHTNHGTSHGIRQDKLSAAYLQLIKRQGNAIAFETANALTQEEEACLQLAAFLFRSGRTNELGWRDDKTYGKRSAVIFKEVAIDLGFNTAVVDLITLCFDYHSINETINPLPGHSMEKTRNKLNLFTSILKLSHESDLIRVNMDGYAKQREPIVEELNKVLNQKSDTGSLADSLLLYAGQLCAETGAPITDGQLREQVNQSFNEFKTPRRGINPSITGNQTLAAKSANELRDTYYRLLELHPDIFPDFTSATALWIESDEHTYSSGKSELFFTTGQEAPSKDNLPHQSNVMGDFLIWGHAGKEKIILKDSWTHEAIGAIPTSACIEEEQRLSETHVSVYHATTKASYALDLICRELKRLSEGANHVAWLRDFHSKPRGKIYTEIEEIKDKMSDGRSIDNSENISWNLLSCSPNLWQNADFASEESTVDYFYNNSSVTKLNFKTIIHDLLDNVGLLVGQEDLRKKLVDDFYELVSSPDFGSQGVIYQFMIPHHLVDEIAYISTQNGIYDQANPSALHTLLQLKTPGREVPNHHRLQVRLLVAKVIDPEIAKSIEVHNHVNMKTELHDTLKSKVAAMAEMAYTGPTEGVKKKVELKDEKVSYAFNMLSALTRVEIPLAPVKPKKPVVSDDWIFDFLESNDVVVTTDETQSSSESESEMTGQSSGYPH
;
A
#
# COMPACT_ATOMS: atom_id res chain seq x y z
N MET A 1 40.98 4.21 26.48
CA MET A 1 39.87 3.24 26.37
C MET A 1 40.38 1.88 25.89
N LEU A 2 39.89 0.78 26.46
CA LEU A 2 40.03 -0.58 25.91
C LEU A 2 38.65 -1.08 25.44
N LEU A 3 38.46 -1.25 24.13
CA LEU A 3 37.22 -1.76 23.53
C LEU A 3 37.34 -3.25 23.25
N LYS A 4 36.37 -4.05 23.72
CA LYS A 4 36.35 -5.50 23.50
C LYS A 4 34.98 -5.97 23.01
N LEU A 5 34.98 -6.78 21.95
CA LEU A 5 33.79 -7.35 21.32
C LEU A 5 33.85 -8.87 21.39
N ILE A 6 33.02 -9.46 22.25
CA ILE A 6 32.97 -10.91 22.50
C ILE A 6 31.74 -11.46 21.78
N THR A 7 31.86 -12.49 20.93
CA THR A 7 30.66 -13.21 20.45
C THR A 7 29.94 -13.78 21.66
N ASN A 8 28.63 -13.57 21.78
CA ASN A 8 27.88 -14.21 22.86
C ASN A 8 28.05 -15.73 22.72
N ALA A 9 28.56 -16.38 23.77
CA ALA A 9 28.95 -17.79 23.72
C ALA A 9 27.76 -18.77 23.49
N GLN A 10 26.52 -18.26 23.48
CA GLN A 10 25.29 -19.02 23.24
C GLN A 10 24.56 -18.57 21.96
N ASN A 11 25.01 -17.52 21.27
CA ASN A 11 24.33 -16.93 20.11
C ASN A 11 25.30 -16.22 19.15
N SER A 12 25.54 -16.81 17.97
CA SER A 12 26.40 -16.24 16.92
C SER A 12 25.89 -14.93 16.31
N ASN A 13 24.59 -14.63 16.44
CA ASN A 13 23.98 -13.43 15.88
C ASN A 13 24.19 -12.19 16.77
N LEU A 14 24.78 -12.36 17.96
CA LEU A 14 24.99 -11.29 18.94
C LEU A 14 26.44 -11.19 19.40
N VAL A 15 26.84 -9.96 19.68
CA VAL A 15 28.15 -9.61 20.22
C VAL A 15 27.95 -8.73 21.44
N GLU A 16 28.63 -9.09 22.52
CA GLU A 16 28.71 -8.31 23.75
C GLU A 16 29.79 -7.23 23.58
N LEU A 17 29.40 -5.97 23.75
CA LEU A 17 30.31 -4.83 23.70
C LEU A 17 30.74 -4.47 25.13
N TYR A 18 32.05 -4.47 25.36
CA TYR A 18 32.69 -4.10 26.62
C TYR A 18 33.61 -2.90 26.43
N ILE A 19 33.60 -1.96 27.38
CA ILE A 19 34.51 -0.81 27.44
C ILE A 19 35.20 -0.81 28.81
N ASP A 20 36.53 -0.82 28.80
CA ASP A 20 37.41 -0.85 29.99
C ASP A 20 37.03 -1.97 30.98
N GLY A 21 36.60 -3.11 30.44
CA GLY A 21 36.17 -4.30 31.18
C GLY A 21 34.70 -4.30 31.62
N ASN A 22 33.98 -3.20 31.45
CA ASN A 22 32.55 -3.08 31.81
C ASN A 22 31.68 -3.46 30.61
N PHE A 23 30.65 -4.29 30.82
CA PHE A 23 29.65 -4.58 29.79
C PHE A 23 28.81 -3.32 29.51
N VAL A 24 28.54 -3.05 28.23
CA VAL A 24 27.80 -1.86 27.78
C VAL A 24 26.45 -2.25 27.17
N ARG A 25 26.44 -3.15 26.18
CA ARG A 25 25.22 -3.64 25.51
C ARG A 25 25.48 -4.86 24.63
N PHE A 26 24.40 -5.49 24.17
CA PHE A 26 24.43 -6.38 23.02
C PHE A 26 24.35 -5.59 21.71
N VAL A 27 25.10 -6.03 20.71
CA VAL A 27 25.09 -5.53 19.32
C VAL A 27 24.75 -6.70 18.40
N LYS A 28 23.87 -6.50 17.42
CA LYS A 28 23.57 -7.53 16.42
C LYS A 28 24.78 -7.70 15.51
N ALA A 29 25.19 -8.93 15.20
CA ALA A 29 26.35 -9.20 14.35
C ALA A 29 26.24 -8.52 12.96
N ARG A 30 25.01 -8.38 12.44
CA ARG A 30 24.71 -7.68 11.17
C ARG A 30 24.94 -6.16 11.23
N ASP A 31 24.91 -5.56 12.42
CA ASP A 31 25.04 -4.11 12.63
C ASP A 31 26.52 -3.67 12.83
N LEU A 32 27.44 -4.62 13.07
CA LEU A 32 28.88 -4.36 13.32
C LEU A 32 29.57 -3.61 12.18
N SER A 33 29.14 -3.85 10.94
CA SER A 33 29.68 -3.17 9.74
C SER A 33 29.34 -1.67 9.76
N SER A 34 28.10 -1.32 10.12
CA SER A 34 27.66 0.06 10.29
C SER A 34 28.37 0.72 11.49
N LEU A 35 28.51 0.00 12.61
CA LEU A 35 29.25 0.50 13.77
C LEU A 35 30.73 0.76 13.44
N SER A 36 31.37 -0.13 12.67
CA SER A 36 32.74 0.06 12.17
C SER A 36 32.86 1.30 11.28
N GLN A 37 31.89 1.52 10.38
CA GLN A 37 31.86 2.72 9.53
C GLN A 37 31.70 4.00 10.36
N GLY A 38 30.86 3.97 11.41
CA GLY A 38 30.72 5.07 12.37
C GLY A 38 32.02 5.39 13.09
N VAL A 39 32.67 4.38 13.68
CA VAL A 39 33.94 4.53 14.42
C VAL A 39 35.05 5.06 13.50
N ASN A 40 35.19 4.53 12.28
CA ASN A 40 36.18 5.03 11.33
C ASN A 40 35.90 6.46 10.86
N ARG A 41 34.63 6.82 10.60
CA ARG A 41 34.22 8.19 10.28
C ARG A 41 34.66 9.15 11.39
N TYR A 42 34.30 8.83 12.63
CA TYR A 42 34.66 9.61 13.81
C TYR A 42 36.18 9.77 14.00
N LEU A 43 36.94 8.66 13.95
CA LEU A 43 38.41 8.71 14.11
C LEU A 43 39.09 9.49 12.99
N SER A 44 38.55 9.46 11.77
CA SER A 44 39.08 10.25 10.65
C SER A 44 38.75 11.74 10.78
N GLU A 45 37.53 12.08 11.21
CA GLU A 45 37.12 13.46 11.52
C GLU A 45 37.93 14.05 12.69
N ALA A 46 38.33 13.22 13.65
CA ALA A 46 39.26 13.58 14.73
C ALA A 46 40.75 13.66 14.30
N GLY A 47 41.08 13.26 13.07
CA GLY A 47 42.45 13.26 12.55
C GLY A 47 43.35 12.14 13.08
N LEU A 48 42.75 11.09 13.65
CA LEU A 48 43.45 9.98 14.32
C LEU A 48 43.75 8.80 13.39
N VAL A 49 43.00 8.64 12.29
CA VAL A 49 43.23 7.60 11.27
C VAL A 49 43.04 8.13 9.85
N ASN A 50 43.84 7.64 8.91
CA ASN A 50 43.67 7.88 7.48
C ASN A 50 42.88 6.73 6.83
N LEU A 51 41.68 7.04 6.31
CA LEU A 51 40.80 6.05 5.65
C LEU A 51 41.39 5.49 4.34
N ASP A 52 42.33 6.21 3.69
CA ASP A 52 43.04 5.69 2.52
C ASP A 52 44.06 4.59 2.90
N ASN A 53 44.43 4.46 4.18
CA ASN A 53 45.28 3.40 4.69
C ASN A 53 44.45 2.35 5.45
N SER A 54 44.17 1.22 4.79
CA SER A 54 43.41 0.11 5.39
C SER A 54 44.07 -0.57 6.61
N SER A 55 45.35 -0.26 6.91
CA SER A 55 46.00 -0.69 8.16
C SER A 55 45.69 0.22 9.36
N GLU A 56 45.12 1.41 9.13
CA GLU A 56 44.66 2.33 10.18
C GLU A 56 43.14 2.22 10.43
N THR A 57 42.38 1.59 9.53
CA THR A 57 40.92 1.44 9.68
C THR A 57 40.52 0.30 10.62
N ILE A 58 39.67 0.58 11.60
CA ILE A 58 39.12 -0.38 12.55
C ILE A 58 37.95 -1.15 11.91
N THR A 59 38.13 -2.45 11.67
CA THR A 59 37.00 -3.35 11.38
C THR A 59 36.59 -4.05 12.67
N LEU A 60 35.41 -3.72 13.21
CA LEU A 60 34.88 -4.35 14.43
C LEU A 60 34.41 -5.77 14.13
N ALA A 61 35.13 -6.75 14.65
CA ALA A 61 34.82 -8.18 14.53
C ALA A 61 34.38 -8.76 15.88
N ALA A 62 33.74 -9.93 15.85
CA ALA A 62 33.45 -10.69 17.05
C ALA A 62 34.69 -11.49 17.49
N GLN A 63 34.93 -11.60 18.81
CA GLN A 63 36.19 -12.05 19.42
C GLN A 63 37.39 -11.15 19.08
N ALA A 64 37.20 -9.83 19.14
CA ALA A 64 38.25 -8.85 18.89
C ALA A 64 38.40 -7.85 20.06
N GLU A 65 39.59 -7.28 20.19
CA GLU A 65 39.99 -6.38 21.27
C GLU A 65 40.86 -5.28 20.68
N TYR A 66 40.57 -4.03 21.03
CA TYR A 66 41.13 -2.82 20.42
C TYR A 66 41.59 -1.88 21.53
N ASP A 67 42.90 -1.66 21.61
CA ASP A 67 43.51 -0.66 22.47
C ASP A 67 43.38 0.71 21.81
N LEU A 68 42.75 1.65 22.51
CA LEU A 68 42.43 3.00 22.04
C LEU A 68 42.87 4.00 23.14
N THR A 69 44.19 4.02 23.35
CA THR A 69 44.86 4.74 24.45
C THR A 69 45.30 6.17 24.11
N ASP A 70 45.39 6.54 22.84
CA ASP A 70 45.83 7.88 22.38
C ASP A 70 44.68 8.92 22.27
N LEU A 71 43.55 8.69 22.95
CA LEU A 71 42.38 9.58 22.97
C LEU A 71 42.44 10.59 24.13
N ASP A 72 41.99 11.83 23.92
CA ASP A 72 41.69 12.75 25.02
C ASP A 72 40.31 12.47 25.68
N GLU A 73 40.06 13.02 26.88
CA GLU A 73 38.83 12.78 27.65
C GLU A 73 37.54 13.13 26.86
N SER A 74 37.59 14.14 25.99
CA SER A 74 36.45 14.54 25.15
C SER A 74 36.28 13.62 23.95
N GLN A 75 37.38 13.11 23.40
CA GLN A 75 37.37 12.14 22.30
C GLN A 75 36.87 10.77 22.78
N GLU A 76 37.38 10.30 23.92
CA GLU A 76 36.96 9.07 24.59
C GLU A 76 35.46 9.13 24.93
N SER A 77 34.98 10.24 25.51
CA SER A 77 33.55 10.46 25.78
C SER A 77 32.67 10.38 24.53
N HIS A 78 33.11 10.96 23.40
CA HIS A 78 32.36 10.93 22.14
C HIS A 78 32.33 9.53 21.55
N LEU A 79 33.45 8.80 21.58
CA LEU A 79 33.55 7.44 21.06
C LEU A 79 32.76 6.44 21.92
N ILE A 80 32.74 6.59 23.25
CA ILE A 80 31.87 5.83 24.16
C ILE A 80 30.41 6.04 23.76
N SER A 81 29.97 7.29 23.58
CA SER A 81 28.59 7.59 23.16
C SER A 81 28.24 6.94 21.81
N LEU A 82 29.14 7.00 20.82
CA LEU A 82 28.98 6.35 19.52
C LEU A 82 28.91 4.82 19.61
N LEU A 83 29.66 4.20 20.53
CA LEU A 83 29.62 2.76 20.78
C LEU A 83 28.34 2.34 21.53
N GLU A 84 27.83 3.19 22.43
CA GLU A 84 26.55 3.00 23.13
C GLU A 84 25.33 3.12 22.19
N THR A 85 25.22 4.20 21.42
CA THR A 85 24.03 4.44 20.56
C THR A 85 24.15 3.78 19.19
N GLY A 86 25.36 3.67 18.64
CA GLY A 86 25.58 3.48 17.22
C GLY A 86 25.54 4.81 16.43
N PRO A 87 25.98 4.80 15.16
CA PRO A 87 26.07 5.99 14.33
C PRO A 87 24.69 6.57 14.00
N ASP A 88 24.65 7.90 13.82
CA ASP A 88 23.50 8.64 13.31
C ASP A 88 22.20 8.46 14.16
N LYS A 89 22.38 8.15 15.45
CA LYS A 89 21.34 7.95 16.49
C LYS A 89 21.53 8.85 17.70
N ARG A 90 20.43 9.18 18.39
CA ARG A 90 20.42 9.77 19.74
C ARG A 90 20.16 8.71 20.81
N LYS A 91 20.66 8.94 22.01
CA LYS A 91 20.31 8.19 23.23
C LYS A 91 18.92 8.63 23.72
N VAL A 92 18.26 7.77 24.49
CA VAL A 92 17.11 8.12 25.35
C VAL A 92 17.66 8.43 26.75
N GLU A 93 17.31 9.59 27.30
CA GLU A 93 17.84 10.10 28.57
C GLU A 93 17.07 9.53 29.76
N LEU A 94 17.35 8.25 30.07
CA LEU A 94 16.76 7.55 31.20
C LEU A 94 17.18 8.17 32.55
N PRO A 95 16.23 8.44 33.46
CA PRO A 95 16.50 8.69 34.88
C PRO A 95 17.40 7.61 35.51
N SER A 96 18.19 8.00 36.50
CA SER A 96 19.21 7.11 37.11
C SER A 96 18.65 5.85 37.78
N ASP A 97 17.38 5.85 38.20
CA ASP A 97 16.67 4.68 38.73
C ASP A 97 16.12 3.75 37.64
N LEU A 98 16.17 4.18 36.37
CA LEU A 98 15.72 3.43 35.18
C LEU A 98 16.88 3.04 34.25
N ALA A 99 18.04 3.68 34.37
CA ALA A 99 19.24 3.42 33.56
C ALA A 99 19.90 2.04 33.78
N THR A 100 19.44 1.27 34.76
CA THR A 100 19.85 -0.13 34.99
C THR A 100 18.65 -1.07 35.06
N SER A 101 18.85 -2.31 34.62
CA SER A 101 17.84 -3.37 34.66
C SER A 101 17.70 -4.00 36.06
N VAL A 102 16.74 -4.92 36.21
CA VAL A 102 16.58 -5.71 37.46
C VAL A 102 17.80 -6.60 37.77
N GLN A 103 18.56 -7.02 36.76
CA GLN A 103 19.83 -7.73 36.92
C GLN A 103 21.03 -6.79 37.11
N LYS A 104 20.81 -5.46 37.12
CA LYS A 104 21.81 -4.39 37.17
C LYS A 104 22.67 -4.23 35.91
N ASN A 105 22.21 -4.76 34.78
CA ASN A 105 22.84 -4.45 33.49
C ASN A 105 22.51 -2.99 33.10
N PRO A 106 23.42 -2.25 32.45
CA PRO A 106 23.11 -0.93 31.90
C PRO A 106 22.03 -1.05 30.82
N VAL A 107 21.14 -0.05 30.76
CA VAL A 107 20.03 -0.01 29.80
C VAL A 107 20.22 1.17 28.86
N VAL A 108 20.36 0.87 27.56
CA VAL A 108 20.57 1.88 26.50
C VAL A 108 19.52 1.69 25.41
N PHE A 109 18.61 2.65 25.29
CA PHE A 109 17.73 2.79 24.13
C PHE A 109 18.27 3.93 23.24
N SER A 110 18.17 3.76 21.92
CA SER A 110 18.65 4.77 20.97
C SER A 110 17.95 4.67 19.61
N TYR A 111 17.54 5.82 19.07
CA TYR A 111 16.81 5.89 17.81
C TYR A 111 17.41 6.94 16.86
N ARG A 112 17.26 6.70 15.55
CA ARG A 112 17.73 7.63 14.51
C ARG A 112 16.84 8.87 14.41
N ASP A 113 17.34 9.92 13.79
CA ASP A 113 16.62 11.16 13.54
C ASP A 113 15.18 10.96 13.01
N LEU A 114 14.19 11.52 13.73
CA LEU A 114 12.77 11.42 13.41
C LEU A 114 12.22 12.64 12.65
N ARG A 115 13.04 13.65 12.32
CA ARG A 115 12.61 14.83 11.53
C ARG A 115 11.81 14.48 10.25
N PRO A 116 12.14 13.43 9.45
CA PRO A 116 11.33 13.04 8.29
C PRO A 116 9.87 12.64 8.62
N PHE A 117 9.63 12.24 9.87
CA PHE A 117 8.32 11.79 10.35
C PHE A 117 7.60 12.83 11.22
N GLN A 118 8.16 14.04 11.35
CA GLN A 118 7.48 15.11 12.09
C GLN A 118 6.07 15.34 11.55
N GLN A 119 5.15 15.50 12.50
CA GLN A 119 3.73 15.75 12.27
C GLN A 119 3.06 14.72 11.34
N TYR A 120 3.52 13.45 11.35
CA TYR A 120 2.98 12.38 10.47
C TYR A 120 1.46 12.19 10.56
N TRP A 121 0.85 12.49 11.72
CA TRP A 121 -0.58 12.37 11.91
C TRP A 121 -1.39 13.35 11.06
N GLN A 122 -0.82 14.48 10.64
CA GLN A 122 -1.51 15.46 9.80
C GLN A 122 -1.82 14.90 8.41
N THR A 123 -0.91 14.12 7.83
CA THR A 123 -0.87 13.82 6.39
C THR A 123 -1.53 12.49 5.99
N GLN A 124 -2.44 11.93 6.80
CA GLN A 124 -3.32 10.80 6.44
C GLN A 124 -2.63 9.45 6.14
N SER A 125 -1.30 9.40 6.03
CA SER A 125 -0.59 8.37 5.26
C SER A 125 -0.22 7.14 6.11
N LEU A 126 -0.79 5.99 5.75
CA LEU A 126 -0.39 4.68 6.29
C LEU A 126 1.08 4.36 5.98
N ASP A 127 1.59 4.76 4.82
CA ASP A 127 3.01 4.57 4.48
C ASP A 127 3.94 5.42 5.36
N LYS A 128 3.58 6.68 5.65
CA LYS A 128 4.37 7.50 6.60
C LYS A 128 4.30 6.95 8.02
N LYS A 129 3.13 6.44 8.47
CA LYS A 129 2.96 5.76 9.77
C LYS A 129 3.78 4.48 9.85
N THR A 130 3.71 3.61 8.85
CA THR A 130 4.41 2.31 8.86
C THR A 130 5.92 2.46 8.67
N ALA A 131 6.39 3.44 7.89
CA ALA A 131 7.82 3.77 7.80
C ALA A 131 8.38 4.31 9.13
N LEU A 132 7.63 5.17 9.83
CA LEU A 132 7.98 5.60 11.20
C LEU A 132 8.01 4.40 12.16
N TYR A 133 6.96 3.60 12.18
CA TYR A 133 6.87 2.44 13.07
C TYR A 133 7.95 1.39 12.75
N GLN A 134 8.37 1.23 11.48
CA GLN A 134 9.50 0.38 11.09
C GLN A 134 10.84 0.92 11.62
N VAL A 135 11.04 2.24 11.64
CA VAL A 135 12.22 2.87 12.25
C VAL A 135 12.23 2.64 13.76
N LEU A 136 11.13 2.97 14.45
CA LEU A 136 10.99 2.78 15.90
C LEU A 136 11.13 1.30 16.29
N SER A 137 10.51 0.39 15.54
CA SER A 137 10.67 -1.05 15.65
C SER A 137 12.15 -1.45 15.58
N THR A 138 12.84 -1.12 14.48
CA THR A 138 14.22 -1.54 14.22
C THR A 138 15.20 -1.04 15.29
N ASP A 139 14.94 0.15 15.83
CA ASP A 139 15.84 0.89 16.71
C ASP A 139 15.59 0.68 18.20
N LEU A 140 14.34 0.47 18.62
CA LEU A 140 13.93 0.41 20.04
C LEU A 140 13.33 -0.93 20.46
N ILE A 141 12.52 -1.56 19.59
CA ILE A 141 11.76 -2.77 19.96
C ILE A 141 12.51 -4.03 19.55
N GLU A 142 12.93 -4.15 18.29
CA GLU A 142 13.64 -5.32 17.74
C GLU A 142 15.14 -5.31 18.10
N THR A 143 15.48 -4.94 19.33
CA THR A 143 16.83 -5.00 19.89
C THR A 143 16.92 -6.15 20.89
N PRO A 144 18.08 -6.75 21.17
CA PRO A 144 18.16 -7.83 22.14
C PRO A 144 17.87 -7.32 23.56
N TYR A 145 16.99 -7.99 24.29
CA TYR A 145 16.82 -7.79 25.74
C TYR A 145 18.16 -7.90 26.46
N VAL A 146 18.46 -6.96 27.37
CA VAL A 146 19.74 -6.95 28.07
C VAL A 146 19.82 -7.97 29.21
N ASP A 147 18.68 -8.48 29.70
CA ASP A 147 18.62 -9.51 30.76
C ASP A 147 18.37 -10.93 30.23
N ASP A 148 17.79 -11.08 29.03
CA ASP A 148 17.73 -12.36 28.29
C ASP A 148 17.84 -12.13 26.77
N PRO A 149 19.07 -11.98 26.23
CA PRO A 149 19.32 -11.68 24.81
C PRO A 149 18.93 -12.83 23.85
N ARG A 150 18.34 -13.91 24.36
CA ARG A 150 17.96 -15.11 23.60
C ARG A 150 16.45 -15.22 23.37
N ASP A 151 15.64 -14.29 23.88
CA ASP A 151 14.24 -14.17 23.48
C ASP A 151 14.13 -13.58 22.05
N TYR A 152 14.29 -14.46 21.07
CA TYR A 152 14.06 -14.18 19.66
C TYR A 152 13.64 -15.45 18.89
N ILE A 153 13.01 -15.26 17.74
CA ILE A 153 12.86 -16.28 16.71
C ILE A 153 13.62 -15.88 15.46
N GLU A 154 14.30 -16.84 14.83
CA GLU A 154 14.97 -16.67 13.54
C GLU A 154 14.36 -17.60 12.49
N ARG A 155 13.79 -17.03 11.42
CA ARG A 155 13.18 -17.77 10.32
C ARG A 155 13.44 -17.03 9.01
N GLN A 156 13.87 -17.75 7.96
CA GLN A 156 14.17 -17.16 6.64
C GLN A 156 15.16 -15.98 6.68
N ASN A 157 16.18 -16.05 7.55
CA ASN A 157 17.19 -15.00 7.81
C ASN A 157 16.61 -13.69 8.42
N LEU A 158 15.33 -13.67 8.78
CA LEU A 158 14.72 -12.62 9.59
C LEU A 158 14.75 -13.03 11.06
N ILE A 159 15.07 -12.06 11.93
CA ILE A 159 15.06 -12.22 13.38
C ILE A 159 13.99 -11.28 13.95
N ALA A 160 13.07 -11.83 14.74
CA ALA A 160 12.18 -11.05 15.60
C ALA A 160 12.60 -11.26 17.06
N TYR A 161 12.94 -10.18 17.75
CA TYR A 161 13.26 -10.17 19.18
C TYR A 161 11.98 -9.99 20.01
N HIS A 162 12.05 -10.31 21.30
CA HIS A 162 10.95 -10.19 22.26
C HIS A 162 9.72 -10.97 21.77
N THR A 163 9.79 -12.31 21.70
CA THR A 163 8.80 -13.13 20.96
C THR A 163 7.36 -12.94 21.42
N ASN A 164 7.16 -12.46 22.65
CA ASN A 164 5.88 -12.16 23.25
C ASN A 164 5.50 -10.65 23.24
N HIS A 165 6.46 -9.73 23.47
CA HIS A 165 6.20 -8.28 23.62
C HIS A 165 6.80 -7.38 22.53
N GLY A 166 7.44 -7.95 21.50
CA GLY A 166 8.09 -7.27 20.39
C GLY A 166 7.13 -6.61 19.40
N THR A 167 7.60 -6.25 18.22
CA THR A 167 6.86 -5.34 17.33
C THR A 167 5.47 -5.85 16.96
N SER A 168 5.31 -7.15 16.73
CA SER A 168 4.00 -7.76 16.45
C SER A 168 2.97 -7.54 17.57
N HIS A 169 3.38 -7.43 18.84
CA HIS A 169 2.49 -7.03 19.95
C HIS A 169 2.07 -5.57 19.83
N GLY A 170 3.02 -4.65 19.59
CA GLY A 170 2.74 -3.24 19.37
C GLY A 170 1.79 -2.97 18.20
N ILE A 171 1.91 -3.70 17.09
CA ILE A 171 0.99 -3.62 15.94
C ILE A 171 -0.44 -4.00 16.34
N ARG A 172 -0.62 -5.06 17.14
CA ARG A 172 -1.95 -5.49 17.59
C ARG A 172 -2.52 -4.52 18.63
N GLN A 173 -1.70 -4.00 19.55
CA GLN A 173 -2.14 -2.96 20.49
C GLN A 173 -2.59 -1.67 19.77
N ASP A 174 -1.90 -1.24 18.71
CA ASP A 174 -2.31 -0.11 17.85
C ASP A 174 -3.71 -0.35 17.26
N LYS A 175 -3.93 -1.48 16.57
CA LYS A 175 -5.23 -1.88 15.98
C LYS A 175 -6.34 -2.01 17.03
N LEU A 176 -6.06 -2.66 18.16
CA LEU A 176 -7.02 -2.83 19.25
C LEU A 176 -7.38 -1.50 19.90
N SER A 177 -6.41 -0.60 20.13
CA SER A 177 -6.67 0.73 20.72
C SER A 177 -7.62 1.56 19.85
N ALA A 178 -7.47 1.50 18.52
CA ALA A 178 -8.37 2.15 17.57
C ALA A 178 -9.78 1.53 17.59
N ALA A 179 -9.90 0.20 17.70
CA ALA A 179 -11.20 -0.47 17.83
C ALA A 179 -11.92 -0.08 19.13
N TYR A 180 -11.21 -0.05 20.26
CA TYR A 180 -11.77 0.39 21.55
C TYR A 180 -12.19 1.85 21.56
N LEU A 181 -11.40 2.75 20.96
CA LEU A 181 -11.78 4.15 20.83
C LEU A 181 -13.08 4.31 20.02
N GLN A 182 -13.22 3.61 18.90
CA GLN A 182 -14.44 3.66 18.09
C GLN A 182 -15.64 3.02 18.80
N LEU A 183 -15.44 1.98 19.61
CA LEU A 183 -16.51 1.43 20.48
C LEU A 183 -17.02 2.49 21.46
N ILE A 184 -16.13 3.25 22.08
CA ILE A 184 -16.50 4.30 23.04
C ILE A 184 -17.11 5.52 22.33
N LYS A 185 -16.62 5.89 21.14
CA LYS A 185 -17.25 6.91 20.27
C LYS A 185 -18.68 6.55 19.87
N ARG A 186 -19.02 5.26 19.73
CA ARG A 186 -20.36 4.77 19.34
C ARG A 186 -21.28 4.42 20.53
N GLN A 187 -20.75 3.84 21.61
CA GLN A 187 -21.52 3.24 22.73
C GLN A 187 -21.06 3.68 24.14
N GLY A 188 -20.19 4.68 24.25
CA GLY A 188 -19.71 5.19 25.53
C GLY A 188 -20.85 5.64 26.47
N ASN A 189 -20.61 5.61 27.78
CA ASN A 189 -21.43 6.41 28.70
C ASN A 189 -21.22 7.90 28.43
N ALA A 190 -22.11 8.77 28.93
CA ALA A 190 -22.14 10.19 28.56
C ALA A 190 -20.77 10.91 28.66
N ILE A 191 -19.99 10.61 29.71
CA ILE A 191 -18.66 11.21 29.92
C ILE A 191 -17.65 10.66 28.92
N ALA A 192 -17.57 9.33 28.77
CA ALA A 192 -16.65 8.68 27.87
C ALA A 192 -16.95 9.01 26.39
N PHE A 193 -18.23 9.06 26.03
CA PHE A 193 -18.73 9.45 24.70
C PHE A 193 -18.39 10.91 24.36
N GLU A 194 -18.67 11.88 25.25
CA GLU A 194 -18.28 13.28 25.03
C GLU A 194 -16.77 13.40 24.88
N THR A 195 -16.01 12.75 25.77
CA THR A 195 -14.55 12.81 25.79
C THR A 195 -13.93 12.21 24.53
N ALA A 196 -14.41 11.04 24.08
CA ALA A 196 -13.90 10.33 22.92
C ALA A 196 -14.23 11.04 21.60
N ASN A 197 -15.41 11.67 21.49
CA ASN A 197 -15.79 12.48 20.32
C ASN A 197 -15.20 13.90 20.36
N ALA A 198 -14.56 14.30 21.45
CA ALA A 198 -13.83 15.57 21.60
C ALA A 198 -12.30 15.40 21.60
N LEU A 199 -11.79 14.25 21.14
CA LEU A 199 -10.38 14.07 20.85
C LEU A 199 -10.01 14.74 19.51
N THR A 200 -8.76 15.21 19.41
CA THR A 200 -8.20 15.67 18.13
C THR A 200 -7.51 14.52 17.39
N GLN A 201 -7.35 14.68 16.07
CA GLN A 201 -6.52 13.82 15.21
C GLN A 201 -5.09 13.62 15.76
N GLU A 202 -4.54 14.65 16.43
CA GLU A 202 -3.27 14.58 17.14
C GLU A 202 -3.34 13.68 18.38
N GLU A 203 -4.35 13.85 19.24
CA GLU A 203 -4.54 13.02 20.44
C GLU A 203 -4.80 11.54 20.08
N GLU A 204 -5.57 11.27 19.03
CA GLU A 204 -5.85 9.91 18.56
C GLU A 204 -4.62 9.21 17.95
N ALA A 205 -3.75 9.96 17.25
CA ALA A 205 -2.48 9.44 16.77
C ALA A 205 -1.44 9.27 17.88
N CYS A 206 -1.43 10.17 18.87
CA CYS A 206 -0.56 10.08 20.04
C CYS A 206 -0.91 8.86 20.92
N LEU A 207 -2.21 8.54 21.05
CA LEU A 207 -2.71 7.34 21.73
C LEU A 207 -2.31 6.06 20.98
N GLN A 208 -2.41 6.04 19.64
CA GLN A 208 -1.94 4.93 18.80
C GLN A 208 -0.42 4.71 18.92
N LEU A 209 0.37 5.78 18.90
CA LEU A 209 1.82 5.72 19.12
C LEU A 209 2.16 5.18 20.53
N ALA A 210 1.40 5.60 21.55
CA ALA A 210 1.55 5.08 22.91
C ALA A 210 1.19 3.59 23.02
N ALA A 211 0.16 3.13 22.29
CA ALA A 211 -0.20 1.71 22.21
C ALA A 211 0.89 0.88 21.51
N PHE A 212 1.50 1.39 20.44
CA PHE A 212 2.60 0.73 19.73
C PHE A 212 3.88 0.66 20.58
N LEU A 213 4.22 1.73 21.30
CA LEU A 213 5.41 1.81 22.15
C LEU A 213 5.18 1.31 23.59
N PHE A 214 4.00 0.80 23.93
CA PHE A 214 3.57 0.52 25.31
C PHE A 214 4.55 -0.38 26.09
N ARG A 215 5.16 -1.36 25.41
CA ARG A 215 6.10 -2.32 25.97
C ARG A 215 7.56 -2.12 25.53
N SER A 216 7.89 -0.99 24.90
CA SER A 216 9.24 -0.68 24.38
C SER A 216 10.34 -0.61 25.44
N GLY A 217 10.02 -0.26 26.69
CA GLY A 217 10.99 -0.14 27.79
C GLY A 217 11.33 -1.44 28.53
N ARG A 218 10.93 -2.61 28.00
CA ARG A 218 11.22 -3.92 28.61
C ARG A 218 12.70 -4.30 28.45
N THR A 219 13.25 -5.03 29.42
CA THR A 219 14.63 -5.58 29.36
C THR A 219 14.66 -7.11 29.46
N ASN A 220 13.49 -7.73 29.63
CA ASN A 220 13.20 -9.14 29.89
C ASN A 220 11.70 -9.42 29.66
N GLU A 221 11.27 -10.67 29.86
CA GLU A 221 9.86 -11.11 29.84
C GLU A 221 9.15 -11.17 31.22
N LEU A 222 9.70 -10.54 32.26
CA LEU A 222 9.13 -10.61 33.62
C LEU A 222 7.81 -9.81 33.78
N GLY A 223 6.98 -10.20 34.74
CA GLY A 223 5.71 -9.52 35.04
C GLY A 223 5.90 -8.15 35.70
N TRP A 224 4.82 -7.37 35.83
CA TRP A 224 4.86 -6.09 36.56
C TRP A 224 5.32 -6.25 38.01
N ARG A 225 5.02 -7.39 38.63
CA ARG A 225 5.41 -7.70 40.02
C ARG A 225 6.93 -7.72 40.21
N ASP A 226 7.66 -8.17 39.19
CA ASP A 226 9.10 -8.49 39.25
C ASP A 226 9.97 -7.40 38.58
N ASP A 227 9.51 -6.80 37.48
CA ASP A 227 10.08 -5.57 36.91
C ASP A 227 9.04 -4.44 36.91
N LYS A 228 9.14 -3.55 37.90
CA LYS A 228 8.31 -2.34 38.05
C LYS A 228 8.86 -1.11 37.32
N THR A 229 9.90 -1.31 36.51
CA THR A 229 10.67 -0.23 35.86
C THR A 229 10.43 -0.18 34.36
N TYR A 230 10.04 -1.28 33.70
CA TYR A 230 9.78 -1.26 32.26
C TYR A 230 8.70 -0.25 31.85
N GLY A 231 7.63 -0.09 32.63
CA GLY A 231 6.50 0.80 32.27
C GLY A 231 6.95 2.25 32.23
N LYS A 232 7.75 2.64 33.23
CA LYS A 232 8.39 3.96 33.30
C LYS A 232 9.41 4.17 32.18
N ARG A 233 10.19 3.15 31.81
CA ARG A 233 11.10 3.20 30.65
C ARG A 233 10.32 3.40 29.35
N SER A 234 9.26 2.64 29.10
CA SER A 234 8.37 2.84 27.94
C SER A 234 7.80 4.26 27.90
N ALA A 235 7.40 4.81 29.06
CA ALA A 235 6.85 6.14 29.18
C ALA A 235 7.86 7.26 28.82
N VAL A 236 9.14 7.09 29.19
CA VAL A 236 10.24 8.01 28.81
C VAL A 236 10.56 7.89 27.32
N ILE A 237 10.68 6.67 26.79
CA ILE A 237 10.91 6.41 25.35
C ILE A 237 9.80 7.06 24.50
N PHE A 238 8.54 6.80 24.85
CA PHE A 238 7.38 7.41 24.20
C PHE A 238 7.42 8.94 24.28
N LYS A 239 7.76 9.51 25.44
CA LYS A 239 7.80 10.96 25.63
C LYS A 239 8.84 11.63 24.72
N GLU A 240 10.05 11.10 24.65
CA GLU A 240 11.08 11.65 23.75
C GLU A 240 10.71 11.49 22.28
N VAL A 241 10.27 10.30 21.86
CA VAL A 241 9.83 10.02 20.50
C VAL A 241 8.68 10.94 20.08
N ALA A 242 7.67 11.13 20.93
CA ALA A 242 6.53 11.98 20.62
C ALA A 242 6.91 13.47 20.55
N ILE A 243 7.81 13.94 21.42
CA ILE A 243 8.32 15.32 21.37
C ILE A 243 9.14 15.57 20.10
N ASP A 244 10.00 14.62 19.70
CA ASP A 244 10.78 14.71 18.46
C ASP A 244 9.92 14.70 17.20
N LEU A 245 8.81 13.95 17.21
CA LEU A 245 7.78 13.95 16.17
C LEU A 245 6.94 15.25 16.18
N GLY A 246 7.06 16.08 17.22
CA GLY A 246 6.45 17.40 17.32
C GLY A 246 5.05 17.41 17.94
N PHE A 247 4.65 16.37 18.69
CA PHE A 247 3.35 16.33 19.37
C PHE A 247 3.26 17.38 20.48
N ASN A 248 2.05 17.85 20.77
CA ASN A 248 1.77 18.77 21.87
C ASN A 248 2.25 18.20 23.22
N THR A 249 3.23 18.86 23.83
CA THR A 249 3.91 18.41 25.05
C THR A 249 2.96 18.12 26.21
N ALA A 250 1.85 18.86 26.35
CA ALA A 250 0.87 18.62 27.40
C ALA A 250 0.00 17.37 27.15
N VAL A 251 -0.24 17.01 25.87
CA VAL A 251 -0.90 15.75 25.50
C VAL A 251 0.05 14.58 25.74
N VAL A 252 1.32 14.71 25.34
CA VAL A 252 2.36 13.71 25.61
C VAL A 252 2.49 13.47 27.11
N ASP A 253 2.67 14.52 27.91
CA ASP A 253 2.76 14.42 29.38
C ASP A 253 1.55 13.73 30.01
N LEU A 254 0.34 13.94 29.49
CA LEU A 254 -0.87 13.29 29.99
C LEU A 254 -0.91 11.79 29.63
N ILE A 255 -0.46 11.42 28.42
CA ILE A 255 -0.45 10.01 27.97
C ILE A 255 0.72 9.22 28.60
N THR A 256 1.85 9.86 28.90
CA THR A 256 2.96 9.28 29.69
C THR A 256 2.48 8.70 31.03
N LEU A 257 1.47 9.30 31.66
CA LEU A 257 0.86 8.80 32.92
C LEU A 257 0.11 7.46 32.77
N CYS A 258 -0.29 7.08 31.55
CA CYS A 258 -1.06 5.85 31.28
C CYS A 258 -0.19 4.58 31.18
N PHE A 259 1.14 4.71 31.09
CA PHE A 259 2.08 3.59 30.93
C PHE A 259 2.27 2.75 32.20
N ASP A 260 1.81 3.25 33.34
CA ASP A 260 1.70 2.52 34.61
C ASP A 260 0.26 2.64 35.12
N TYR A 261 -0.66 1.89 34.51
CA TYR A 261 -2.07 1.84 34.90
C TYR A 261 -2.33 1.13 36.24
N HIS A 262 -1.27 0.67 36.93
CA HIS A 262 -1.35 0.20 38.33
C HIS A 262 -1.06 1.34 39.33
N SER A 263 -0.46 2.45 38.88
CA SER A 263 -0.19 3.63 39.70
C SER A 263 -1.42 4.54 39.84
N ILE A 264 -1.53 5.21 40.99
CA ILE A 264 -2.50 6.29 41.20
C ILE A 264 -1.82 7.61 40.81
N ASN A 265 -2.24 8.19 39.70
CA ASN A 265 -1.72 9.47 39.19
C ASN A 265 -2.26 10.66 39.99
N GLU A 266 -1.69 10.90 41.18
CA GLU A 266 -2.11 12.00 42.08
C GLU A 266 -1.79 13.39 41.52
N THR A 267 -0.72 13.54 40.74
CA THR A 267 -0.25 14.82 40.19
C THR A 267 -0.55 14.92 38.70
N ILE A 268 -1.52 15.76 38.34
CA ILE A 268 -1.96 15.98 36.95
C ILE A 268 -2.05 17.49 36.71
N ASN A 269 -1.45 17.99 35.63
CA ASN A 269 -1.60 19.37 35.17
C ASN A 269 -2.78 19.48 34.19
N PRO A 270 -3.55 20.60 34.16
CA PRO A 270 -4.60 20.79 33.19
C PRO A 270 -4.03 20.95 31.78
N LEU A 271 -4.70 20.36 30.78
CA LEU A 271 -4.39 20.61 29.37
C LEU A 271 -4.69 22.09 29.02
N PRO A 272 -3.96 22.71 28.08
CA PRO A 272 -4.25 24.05 27.60
C PRO A 272 -5.72 24.23 27.21
N GLY A 273 -6.39 25.25 27.77
CA GLY A 273 -7.81 25.55 27.52
C GLY A 273 -8.82 24.58 28.15
N HIS A 274 -8.40 23.55 28.88
CA HIS A 274 -9.29 22.56 29.50
C HIS A 274 -9.48 22.80 31.01
N SER A 275 -10.60 22.32 31.56
CA SER A 275 -10.75 22.17 33.01
C SER A 275 -10.04 20.90 33.51
N MET A 276 -9.64 20.89 34.79
CA MET A 276 -9.08 19.70 35.45
C MET A 276 -9.98 18.45 35.32
N GLU A 277 -11.29 18.64 35.26
CA GLU A 277 -12.27 17.58 35.03
C GLU A 277 -12.16 17.00 33.62
N LYS A 278 -12.14 17.85 32.57
CA LYS A 278 -11.97 17.37 31.19
C LYS A 278 -10.61 16.71 30.97
N THR A 279 -9.55 17.20 31.61
CA THR A 279 -8.23 16.55 31.58
C THR A 279 -8.23 15.18 32.27
N ARG A 280 -8.87 15.04 33.44
CA ARG A 280 -9.05 13.73 34.10
C ARG A 280 -9.90 12.77 33.26
N ASN A 281 -10.93 13.27 32.59
CA ASN A 281 -11.75 12.43 31.71
C ASN A 281 -10.93 11.89 30.51
N LYS A 282 -10.07 12.71 29.89
CA LYS A 282 -9.14 12.23 28.85
C LYS A 282 -8.13 11.23 29.39
N LEU A 283 -7.53 11.49 30.57
CA LEU A 283 -6.60 10.54 31.22
C LEU A 283 -7.25 9.17 31.48
N ASN A 284 -8.45 9.15 32.06
CA ASN A 284 -9.20 7.94 32.32
C ASN A 284 -9.52 7.18 31.02
N LEU A 285 -9.96 7.89 29.97
CA LEU A 285 -10.25 7.32 28.66
C LEU A 285 -9.00 6.67 28.03
N PHE A 286 -7.86 7.36 28.02
CA PHE A 286 -6.60 6.83 27.50
C PHE A 286 -6.12 5.62 28.30
N THR A 287 -6.24 5.67 29.63
CA THR A 287 -5.87 4.56 30.54
C THR A 287 -6.70 3.31 30.26
N SER A 288 -8.03 3.44 30.19
CA SER A 288 -8.91 2.31 29.89
C SER A 288 -8.68 1.75 28.48
N ILE A 289 -8.46 2.60 27.45
CA ILE A 289 -8.18 2.12 26.08
C ILE A 289 -6.85 1.35 26.00
N LEU A 290 -5.77 1.87 26.61
CA LEU A 290 -4.47 1.19 26.61
C LEU A 290 -4.49 -0.12 27.40
N LYS A 291 -5.19 -0.15 28.55
CA LYS A 291 -5.42 -1.40 29.28
C LYS A 291 -6.24 -2.40 28.45
N LEU A 292 -7.39 -1.99 27.92
CA LEU A 292 -8.26 -2.84 27.09
C LEU A 292 -7.51 -3.43 25.87
N SER A 293 -6.66 -2.63 25.20
CA SER A 293 -5.85 -3.11 24.08
C SER A 293 -4.76 -4.10 24.51
N HIS A 294 -4.22 -3.97 25.73
CA HIS A 294 -3.24 -4.91 26.27
C HIS A 294 -3.89 -6.24 26.69
N GLU A 295 -4.95 -6.18 27.51
CA GLU A 295 -5.68 -7.35 28.00
C GLU A 295 -6.21 -8.22 26.86
N SER A 296 -6.76 -7.60 25.81
CA SER A 296 -7.28 -8.34 24.65
C SER A 296 -6.19 -9.12 23.92
N ASP A 297 -4.96 -8.62 23.89
CA ASP A 297 -3.85 -9.28 23.21
C ASP A 297 -3.29 -10.46 24.02
N LEU A 298 -3.49 -10.51 25.34
CA LEU A 298 -3.02 -11.60 26.21
C LEU A 298 -3.68 -12.95 25.89
N ILE A 299 -4.77 -12.94 25.10
CA ILE A 299 -5.42 -14.15 24.58
C ILE A 299 -4.48 -15.06 23.75
N ARG A 300 -3.33 -14.52 23.29
CA ARG A 300 -2.25 -15.26 22.62
C ARG A 300 -1.43 -16.17 23.55
N VAL A 301 -1.33 -15.81 24.84
CA VAL A 301 -0.48 -16.49 25.85
C VAL A 301 -1.26 -17.08 27.02
N ASN A 302 -2.51 -16.66 27.25
CA ASN A 302 -3.28 -17.09 28.40
C ASN A 302 -3.65 -18.58 28.30
N MET A 303 -3.03 -19.41 29.15
CA MET A 303 -3.25 -20.86 29.20
C MET A 303 -4.44 -21.26 30.09
N ASP A 304 -4.94 -20.33 30.93
CA ASP A 304 -6.02 -20.59 31.89
C ASP A 304 -7.42 -20.51 31.24
N GLY A 305 -7.47 -20.35 29.92
CA GLY A 305 -8.68 -20.38 29.10
C GLY A 305 -9.34 -19.00 28.90
N TYR A 306 -10.07 -18.90 27.79
CA TYR A 306 -10.77 -17.70 27.31
C TYR A 306 -11.48 -16.88 28.40
N ALA A 307 -12.19 -17.55 29.32
CA ALA A 307 -12.97 -16.89 30.38
C ALA A 307 -12.12 -16.03 31.33
N LYS A 308 -10.88 -16.44 31.67
CA LYS A 308 -10.00 -15.62 32.52
C LYS A 308 -9.60 -14.31 31.86
N GLN A 309 -9.48 -14.28 30.53
CA GLN A 309 -9.10 -13.07 29.80
C GLN A 309 -10.28 -12.14 29.52
N ARG A 310 -11.48 -12.71 29.42
CA ARG A 310 -12.74 -12.02 29.13
C ARG A 310 -13.18 -11.09 30.26
N GLU A 311 -13.19 -11.57 31.51
CA GLU A 311 -13.77 -10.79 32.61
C GLU A 311 -13.03 -9.47 32.93
N PRO A 312 -11.68 -9.38 32.89
CA PRO A 312 -10.97 -8.10 32.98
C PRO A 312 -11.35 -7.08 31.89
N ILE A 313 -11.70 -7.56 30.68
CA ILE A 313 -12.17 -6.73 29.56
C ILE A 313 -13.61 -6.28 29.83
N VAL A 314 -14.49 -7.18 30.27
CA VAL A 314 -15.89 -6.88 30.65
C VAL A 314 -15.92 -5.85 31.80
N GLU A 315 -15.12 -6.02 32.85
CA GLU A 315 -15.02 -5.06 33.96
C GLU A 315 -14.60 -3.66 33.50
N GLU A 316 -13.64 -3.57 32.59
CA GLU A 316 -13.13 -2.29 32.08
C GLU A 316 -14.11 -1.64 31.09
N LEU A 317 -14.74 -2.44 30.21
CA LEU A 317 -15.83 -1.97 29.33
C LEU A 317 -17.01 -1.40 30.12
N ASN A 318 -17.40 -2.01 31.24
CA ASN A 318 -18.47 -1.50 32.11
C ASN A 318 -18.18 -0.11 32.73
N LYS A 319 -16.92 0.36 32.73
CA LYS A 319 -16.53 1.70 33.21
C LYS A 319 -16.67 2.77 32.12
N VAL A 320 -16.52 2.40 30.85
CA VAL A 320 -16.49 3.34 29.71
C VAL A 320 -17.74 3.28 28.83
N LEU A 321 -18.47 2.17 28.80
CA LEU A 321 -19.71 2.01 28.01
C LEU A 321 -20.97 2.35 28.81
N ASN A 322 -22.08 2.45 28.08
CA ASN A 322 -23.41 2.66 28.63
C ASN A 322 -23.95 1.39 29.32
N GLN A 323 -24.72 1.52 30.40
CA GLN A 323 -25.34 0.41 31.16
C GLN A 323 -26.35 -0.45 30.35
N LYS A 324 -26.59 -0.10 29.08
CA LYS A 324 -27.46 -0.83 28.14
C LYS A 324 -26.69 -1.65 27.11
N SER A 325 -25.36 -1.50 27.03
CA SER A 325 -24.51 -2.28 26.13
C SER A 325 -24.28 -3.67 26.70
N ASP A 326 -24.35 -4.70 25.86
CA ASP A 326 -23.94 -6.06 26.25
C ASP A 326 -22.41 -6.13 26.28
N THR A 327 -21.83 -5.73 27.42
CA THR A 327 -20.38 -5.73 27.62
C THR A 327 -19.78 -7.13 27.53
N GLY A 328 -20.58 -8.19 27.72
CA GLY A 328 -20.20 -9.57 27.50
C GLY A 328 -19.96 -9.85 26.02
N SER A 329 -21.02 -9.79 25.19
CA SER A 329 -20.88 -10.05 23.75
C SER A 329 -19.93 -9.08 23.03
N LEU A 330 -19.81 -7.84 23.51
CA LEU A 330 -18.81 -6.89 23.00
C LEU A 330 -17.38 -7.37 23.30
N ALA A 331 -17.09 -7.83 24.52
CA ALA A 331 -15.80 -8.42 24.85
C ALA A 331 -15.52 -9.70 24.04
N ASP A 332 -16.55 -10.52 23.78
CA ASP A 332 -16.42 -11.76 23.01
C ASP A 332 -15.96 -11.49 21.56
N SER A 333 -16.61 -10.56 20.84
CA SER A 333 -16.20 -10.18 19.49
C SER A 333 -14.86 -9.42 19.43
N LEU A 334 -14.50 -8.69 20.48
CA LEU A 334 -13.18 -8.05 20.59
C LEU A 334 -12.05 -9.05 20.84
N LEU A 335 -12.31 -10.14 21.58
CA LEU A 335 -11.39 -11.27 21.72
C LEU A 335 -11.29 -12.09 20.42
N LEU A 336 -12.39 -12.26 19.67
CA LEU A 336 -12.34 -12.85 18.34
C LEU A 336 -11.47 -12.03 17.38
N TYR A 337 -11.65 -10.70 17.37
CA TYR A 337 -10.79 -9.79 16.61
C TYR A 337 -9.32 -9.89 17.03
N ALA A 338 -9.01 -9.89 18.33
CA ALA A 338 -7.65 -10.10 18.83
C ALA A 338 -7.06 -11.45 18.37
N GLY A 339 -7.87 -12.52 18.33
CA GLY A 339 -7.49 -13.81 17.77
C GLY A 339 -7.15 -13.76 16.28
N GLN A 340 -7.97 -13.09 15.46
CA GLN A 340 -7.70 -12.87 14.03
C GLN A 340 -6.39 -12.09 13.82
N LEU A 341 -6.19 -11.00 14.58
CA LEU A 341 -4.94 -10.22 14.57
C LEU A 341 -3.71 -11.08 14.97
N CYS A 342 -3.87 -11.98 15.94
CA CYS A 342 -2.80 -12.92 16.34
C CYS A 342 -2.42 -13.87 15.21
N ALA A 343 -3.41 -14.49 14.55
CA ALA A 343 -3.17 -15.38 13.42
C ALA A 343 -2.43 -14.68 12.26
N GLU A 344 -2.85 -13.47 11.88
CA GLU A 344 -2.23 -12.68 10.81
C GLU A 344 -0.82 -12.15 11.12
N THR A 345 -0.49 -11.99 12.40
CA THR A 345 0.87 -11.62 12.85
C THR A 345 1.72 -12.83 13.23
N GLY A 346 1.22 -14.05 13.02
CA GLY A 346 1.91 -15.30 13.31
C GLY A 346 2.05 -15.63 14.81
N ALA A 347 1.34 -14.93 15.69
CA ALA A 347 1.31 -15.23 17.12
C ALA A 347 0.51 -16.52 17.40
N PRO A 348 0.79 -17.23 18.51
CA PRO A 348 -0.05 -18.32 18.97
C PRO A 348 -1.45 -17.86 19.35
N ILE A 349 -2.39 -18.81 19.36
CA ILE A 349 -3.66 -18.69 20.08
C ILE A 349 -3.77 -19.93 20.94
N THR A 350 -3.70 -19.78 22.27
CA THR A 350 -3.66 -20.90 23.23
C THR A 350 -5.00 -21.60 23.40
N ASP A 351 -6.10 -20.84 23.39
CA ASP A 351 -7.46 -21.36 23.55
C ASP A 351 -7.93 -22.15 22.31
N GLY A 352 -8.58 -23.30 22.54
CA GLY A 352 -9.05 -24.19 21.47
C GLY A 352 -10.33 -23.73 20.78
N GLN A 353 -11.28 -23.19 21.54
CA GLN A 353 -12.55 -22.71 21.00
C GLN A 353 -12.33 -21.44 20.18
N LEU A 354 -11.49 -20.52 20.67
CA LEU A 354 -11.13 -19.32 19.91
C LEU A 354 -10.36 -19.66 18.62
N ARG A 355 -9.46 -20.64 18.63
CA ARG A 355 -8.83 -21.12 17.38
C ARG A 355 -9.87 -21.60 16.39
N GLU A 356 -10.90 -22.32 16.83
CA GLU A 356 -11.96 -22.78 15.93
C GLU A 356 -12.79 -21.60 15.39
N GLN A 357 -13.19 -20.65 16.25
CA GLN A 357 -13.94 -19.46 15.84
C GLN A 357 -13.15 -18.57 14.85
N VAL A 358 -11.84 -18.36 15.07
CA VAL A 358 -10.98 -17.65 14.12
C VAL A 358 -10.92 -18.39 12.78
N ASN A 359 -10.74 -19.72 12.79
CA ASN A 359 -10.80 -20.54 11.57
C ASN A 359 -12.16 -20.44 10.87
N GLN A 360 -13.27 -20.50 11.60
CA GLN A 360 -14.62 -20.36 11.04
C GLN A 360 -14.78 -18.99 10.36
N SER A 361 -14.43 -17.88 11.05
CA SER A 361 -14.45 -16.54 10.44
C SER A 361 -13.57 -16.45 9.18
N PHE A 362 -12.37 -17.04 9.18
CA PHE A 362 -11.47 -17.08 8.01
C PHE A 362 -11.99 -17.91 6.83
N ASN A 363 -12.99 -18.79 7.03
CA ASN A 363 -13.71 -19.47 5.96
C ASN A 363 -14.95 -18.70 5.48
N GLU A 364 -15.41 -17.69 6.22
CA GLU A 364 -16.57 -16.85 5.87
C GLU A 364 -16.16 -15.58 5.09
N PHE A 365 -14.89 -15.15 5.16
CA PHE A 365 -14.35 -14.12 4.25
C PHE A 365 -14.34 -14.60 2.79
N LYS A 366 -14.67 -13.70 1.86
CA LYS A 366 -14.76 -14.00 0.42
C LYS A 366 -13.39 -14.31 -0.22
N THR A 367 -12.31 -13.82 0.38
CA THR A 367 -10.91 -14.05 0.02
C THR A 367 -10.33 -15.21 0.86
N PRO A 368 -10.11 -16.42 0.29
CA PRO A 368 -9.64 -17.56 1.06
C PRO A 368 -8.18 -17.38 1.49
N ARG A 369 -7.94 -17.23 2.80
CA ARG A 369 -6.62 -16.98 3.43
C ARG A 369 -5.73 -18.23 3.48
N ARG A 370 -5.44 -18.80 2.31
CA ARG A 370 -4.69 -20.05 2.13
C ARG A 370 -3.31 -20.01 2.80
N GLY A 371 -3.10 -20.88 3.78
CA GLY A 371 -1.83 -21.05 4.49
C GLY A 371 -1.79 -20.42 5.89
N ILE A 372 -2.84 -19.69 6.31
CA ILE A 372 -2.94 -19.09 7.64
C ILE A 372 -3.84 -19.97 8.51
N ASN A 373 -3.25 -21.01 9.10
CA ASN A 373 -3.89 -21.86 10.10
C ASN A 373 -3.54 -21.33 11.51
N PRO A 374 -4.51 -20.80 12.29
CA PRO A 374 -4.33 -20.52 13.71
C PRO A 374 -3.85 -21.75 14.47
N SER A 375 -2.78 -21.61 15.26
CA SER A 375 -2.11 -22.73 15.93
C SER A 375 -1.73 -22.38 17.37
N ILE A 376 -1.57 -23.40 18.22
CA ILE A 376 -1.12 -23.25 19.62
C ILE A 376 0.34 -22.78 19.75
N THR A 377 1.14 -22.87 18.67
CA THR A 377 2.55 -22.43 18.61
C THR A 377 2.76 -21.22 17.68
N GLY A 378 1.68 -20.68 17.11
CA GLY A 378 1.70 -19.62 16.11
C GLY A 378 2.22 -20.06 14.73
N ASN A 379 2.62 -19.08 13.92
CA ASN A 379 3.36 -19.26 12.67
C ASN A 379 4.63 -18.41 12.77
N GLN A 380 5.73 -19.04 13.22
CA GLN A 380 6.99 -18.36 13.49
C GLN A 380 7.60 -17.67 12.27
N THR A 381 7.34 -18.17 11.05
CA THR A 381 7.79 -17.50 9.82
C THR A 381 7.01 -16.21 9.59
N LEU A 382 5.69 -16.24 9.80
CA LEU A 382 4.83 -15.06 9.70
C LEU A 382 5.11 -14.05 10.83
N ALA A 383 5.49 -14.52 12.02
CA ALA A 383 5.91 -13.65 13.13
C ALA A 383 7.27 -12.98 12.88
N ALA A 384 8.27 -13.73 12.39
CA ALA A 384 9.57 -13.18 12.01
C ALA A 384 9.44 -12.10 10.91
N LYS A 385 8.56 -12.37 9.92
CA LYS A 385 8.14 -11.39 8.92
C LYS A 385 7.43 -10.19 9.55
N SER A 386 6.44 -10.39 10.41
CA SER A 386 5.62 -9.31 10.97
C SER A 386 6.39 -8.29 11.81
N ALA A 387 7.54 -8.69 12.38
CA ALA A 387 8.45 -7.79 13.07
C ALA A 387 9.44 -7.03 12.15
N ASN A 388 9.67 -7.50 10.92
CA ASN A 388 10.66 -6.92 9.99
C ASN A 388 10.01 -6.29 8.72
N GLU A 389 8.76 -6.63 8.42
CA GLU A 389 8.00 -6.25 7.22
C GLU A 389 6.71 -5.51 7.66
N LEU A 390 6.87 -4.36 8.33
CA LEU A 390 5.73 -3.70 9.01
C LEU A 390 4.68 -3.18 8.04
N ARG A 391 5.09 -2.63 6.89
CA ARG A 391 4.18 -2.13 5.86
C ARG A 391 3.20 -3.23 5.44
N ASP A 392 3.72 -4.30 4.86
CA ASP A 392 2.98 -5.47 4.38
C ASP A 392 2.10 -6.09 5.48
N THR A 393 2.58 -6.05 6.73
CA THR A 393 1.82 -6.52 7.90
C THR A 393 0.64 -5.62 8.22
N TYR A 394 0.82 -4.30 8.26
CA TYR A 394 -0.32 -3.37 8.41
C TYR A 394 -1.34 -3.51 7.27
N TYR A 395 -0.89 -3.77 6.03
CA TYR A 395 -1.75 -4.04 4.88
C TYR A 395 -2.58 -5.34 5.02
N ARG A 396 -1.99 -6.47 5.47
CA ARG A 396 -2.78 -7.70 5.77
C ARG A 396 -3.85 -7.48 6.85
N LEU A 397 -3.59 -6.56 7.78
CA LEU A 397 -4.46 -6.19 8.89
C LEU A 397 -5.47 -5.06 8.55
N LEU A 398 -5.68 -4.73 7.28
CA LEU A 398 -6.71 -3.75 6.86
C LEU A 398 -8.10 -4.38 6.74
N GLU A 399 -8.18 -5.55 6.11
CA GLU A 399 -9.43 -6.29 5.90
C GLU A 399 -10.06 -6.77 7.22
N LEU A 400 -9.29 -6.90 8.30
CA LEU A 400 -9.78 -7.35 9.60
C LEU A 400 -10.45 -6.22 10.40
N HIS A 401 -11.70 -6.47 10.78
CA HIS A 401 -12.54 -5.60 11.60
C HIS A 401 -13.33 -6.44 12.63
N PRO A 402 -13.71 -5.88 13.80
CA PRO A 402 -14.54 -6.61 14.78
C PRO A 402 -16.00 -6.71 14.34
N ASP A 403 -16.61 -7.90 14.43
CA ASP A 403 -17.99 -8.20 13.99
C ASP A 403 -19.08 -7.29 14.59
N ILE A 404 -18.82 -6.72 15.77
CA ILE A 404 -19.67 -5.69 16.43
C ILE A 404 -19.82 -4.40 15.61
N PHE A 405 -19.07 -4.28 14.51
CA PHE A 405 -19.16 -3.19 13.55
C PHE A 405 -19.07 -3.71 12.10
N PRO A 406 -20.18 -4.12 11.47
CA PRO A 406 -20.19 -4.39 10.03
C PRO A 406 -19.79 -3.15 9.19
N ASP A 407 -19.97 -1.96 9.76
CA ASP A 407 -19.53 -0.67 9.21
C ASP A 407 -18.32 -0.11 10.00
N PHE A 408 -17.21 -0.86 10.14
CA PHE A 408 -15.93 -0.36 10.69
C PHE A 408 -14.79 -0.48 9.68
N THR A 409 -14.59 0.61 8.97
CA THR A 409 -13.25 1.10 8.70
C THR A 409 -12.57 1.48 10.03
N SER A 410 -11.58 0.68 10.44
CA SER A 410 -10.60 1.04 11.47
C SER A 410 -10.03 2.43 11.23
N ALA A 411 -9.49 3.15 12.22
CA ALA A 411 -8.82 4.43 11.93
C ALA A 411 -7.76 4.30 10.82
N THR A 412 -7.01 3.19 10.75
CA THR A 412 -6.04 2.91 9.66
C THR A 412 -6.66 2.44 8.33
N ALA A 413 -7.96 2.18 8.28
CA ALA A 413 -8.74 1.94 7.06
C ALA A 413 -9.65 3.14 6.72
N LEU A 414 -9.94 4.02 7.67
CA LEU A 414 -10.54 5.34 7.48
C LEU A 414 -9.48 6.31 6.91
N TRP A 415 -8.19 6.06 7.18
CA TRP A 415 -7.03 6.57 6.44
C TRP A 415 -6.90 5.99 5.01
N ILE A 416 -7.83 5.14 4.57
CA ILE A 416 -7.95 4.61 3.20
C ILE A 416 -9.32 5.01 2.61
N GLU A 417 -10.35 5.14 3.45
CA GLU A 417 -11.66 5.72 3.12
C GLU A 417 -11.61 7.27 2.99
N SER A 418 -10.55 7.90 3.50
CA SER A 418 -10.24 9.32 3.31
C SER A 418 -9.57 9.64 1.99
N ASP A 419 -9.07 8.63 1.25
CA ASP A 419 -8.80 8.76 -0.19
C ASP A 419 -10.15 8.69 -0.94
N GLU A 420 -10.95 9.74 -0.70
CA GLU A 420 -12.20 10.11 -1.37
C GLU A 420 -13.19 8.96 -1.71
N HIS A 421 -14.20 8.73 -0.85
CA HIS A 421 -15.65 8.68 -1.23
C HIS A 421 -16.60 8.28 -0.08
N THR A 422 -16.63 9.03 1.02
CA THR A 422 -17.87 9.07 1.84
C THR A 422 -18.93 9.88 1.09
N TYR A 423 -19.78 9.18 0.32
CA TYR A 423 -20.95 9.78 -0.33
C TYR A 423 -21.80 10.51 0.70
N SER A 424 -21.82 11.85 0.65
CA SER A 424 -22.70 12.62 1.52
C SER A 424 -24.15 12.29 1.17
N SER A 425 -24.84 11.56 2.04
CA SER A 425 -26.24 11.16 1.88
C SER A 425 -27.19 12.33 2.12
N GLY A 426 -27.09 13.35 1.25
CA GLY A 426 -28.02 14.45 1.14
C GLY A 426 -29.41 13.91 0.85
N LYS A 427 -30.25 13.89 1.90
CA LYS A 427 -31.61 13.34 1.85
C LYS A 427 -32.45 14.04 0.78
N SER A 428 -32.64 13.39 -0.35
CA SER A 428 -33.75 13.65 -1.27
C SER A 428 -34.86 12.64 -1.00
N GLU A 429 -35.68 12.88 0.01
CA GLU A 429 -36.90 12.08 0.24
C GLU A 429 -37.86 12.28 -0.95
N LEU A 430 -38.39 11.19 -1.52
CA LEU A 430 -39.31 11.27 -2.66
C LEU A 430 -40.61 11.97 -2.25
N PHE A 431 -40.94 13.07 -2.93
CA PHE A 431 -42.32 13.55 -3.02
C PHE A 431 -42.72 13.86 -4.46
N PHE A 432 -43.62 13.03 -4.99
CA PHE A 432 -44.45 13.41 -6.12
C PHE A 432 -45.51 14.40 -5.66
N THR A 433 -45.39 15.67 -6.07
CA THR A 433 -46.55 16.58 -6.14
C THR A 433 -46.37 17.63 -7.23
N THR A 434 -47.47 18.07 -7.83
CA THR A 434 -47.51 18.99 -8.97
C THR A 434 -47.62 20.45 -8.55
N GLY A 435 -46.87 21.37 -9.18
CA GLY A 435 -47.24 22.79 -9.21
C GLY A 435 -46.10 23.82 -9.34
N GLN A 436 -46.05 24.46 -10.51
CA GLN A 436 -45.62 25.85 -10.82
C GLN A 436 -44.44 26.56 -10.11
N GLU A 437 -43.65 27.24 -10.97
CA GLU A 437 -43.02 28.56 -10.77
C GLU A 437 -41.83 28.72 -9.81
N ALA A 438 -40.64 28.72 -10.42
CA ALA A 438 -39.51 29.59 -10.05
C ALA A 438 -39.85 31.08 -10.33
N PRO A 439 -39.11 32.11 -9.82
CA PRO A 439 -37.70 32.03 -9.37
C PRO A 439 -37.30 32.87 -8.14
N SER A 440 -36.10 32.62 -7.60
CA SER A 440 -34.91 33.51 -7.68
C SER A 440 -33.92 33.39 -6.51
N LYS A 441 -32.61 33.48 -6.85
CA LYS A 441 -31.46 34.06 -6.10
C LYS A 441 -31.66 34.32 -4.59
N ASP A 442 -30.86 33.78 -3.66
CA ASP A 442 -29.40 33.74 -3.64
C ASP A 442 -28.86 32.60 -2.73
N ASN A 443 -27.67 32.07 -3.05
CA ASN A 443 -26.65 31.62 -2.08
C ASN A 443 -25.38 31.14 -2.80
N LEU A 444 -24.21 31.40 -2.21
CA LEU A 444 -22.90 30.96 -2.71
C LEU A 444 -22.60 29.52 -2.22
N PRO A 445 -22.26 28.55 -3.10
CA PRO A 445 -21.66 27.31 -2.65
C PRO A 445 -20.21 27.57 -2.18
N HIS A 446 -19.80 26.93 -1.09
CA HIS A 446 -18.40 26.99 -0.63
C HIS A 446 -17.49 26.20 -1.57
N GLN A 447 -16.35 26.79 -1.95
CA GLN A 447 -15.22 26.03 -2.46
C GLN A 447 -14.47 25.40 -1.28
N SER A 448 -14.76 24.14 -0.99
CA SER A 448 -13.87 23.29 -0.20
C SER A 448 -12.77 22.76 -1.11
N ASN A 449 -11.54 23.25 -0.96
CA ASN A 449 -10.38 22.61 -1.60
C ASN A 449 -10.24 21.19 -1.07
N VAL A 450 -10.06 20.23 -1.96
CA VAL A 450 -9.73 18.83 -1.64
C VAL A 450 -8.35 18.54 -2.21
N MET A 451 -7.51 17.83 -1.46
CA MET A 451 -6.23 17.30 -1.91
C MET A 451 -6.05 15.90 -1.30
N GLY A 452 -6.26 14.87 -2.12
CA GLY A 452 -5.87 13.49 -1.85
C GLY A 452 -4.55 13.14 -2.55
N ASP A 453 -3.77 12.23 -1.96
CA ASP A 453 -2.38 11.96 -2.39
C ASP A 453 -2.27 10.75 -3.33
N PHE A 454 -2.58 10.97 -4.61
CA PHE A 454 -2.40 10.00 -5.71
C PHE A 454 -1.00 9.36 -5.78
N LEU A 455 -0.96 8.07 -6.12
CA LEU A 455 0.28 7.32 -6.39
C LEU A 455 0.26 6.70 -7.80
N ILE A 456 1.29 6.98 -8.60
CA ILE A 456 1.54 6.27 -9.87
C ILE A 456 2.71 5.30 -9.70
N TRP A 457 2.46 4.06 -10.11
CA TRP A 457 3.38 2.94 -10.00
C TRP A 457 4.15 2.73 -11.30
N GLY A 458 5.33 2.12 -11.21
CA GLY A 458 6.15 1.75 -12.36
C GLY A 458 7.04 0.55 -12.03
N HIS A 459 6.84 -0.57 -12.73
CA HIS A 459 7.51 -1.84 -12.46
C HIS A 459 8.87 -1.95 -13.16
N ALA A 460 9.94 -1.56 -12.45
CA ALA A 460 11.32 -1.85 -12.85
C ALA A 460 11.72 -3.29 -12.49
N GLY A 461 11.00 -4.26 -13.06
CA GLY A 461 11.06 -5.67 -12.66
C GLY A 461 10.17 -6.00 -11.46
N LYS A 462 10.16 -7.27 -11.05
CA LYS A 462 9.19 -7.84 -10.07
C LYS A 462 9.30 -7.29 -8.65
N GLU A 463 10.37 -6.57 -8.32
CA GLU A 463 10.75 -6.21 -6.95
C GLU A 463 10.97 -4.70 -6.75
N LYS A 464 10.80 -3.87 -7.80
CA LYS A 464 11.07 -2.44 -7.71
C LYS A 464 9.97 -1.58 -8.34
N ILE A 465 9.39 -0.74 -7.48
CA ILE A 465 8.43 0.31 -7.81
C ILE A 465 9.19 1.62 -7.99
N ILE A 466 8.82 2.39 -9.02
CA ILE A 466 9.35 3.73 -9.31
C ILE A 466 8.18 4.71 -9.43
N LEU A 467 8.25 5.84 -8.71
CA LEU A 467 7.33 6.97 -8.83
C LEU A 467 7.67 7.79 -10.08
N LYS A 468 6.68 8.46 -10.71
CA LYS A 468 6.86 9.08 -12.03
C LYS A 468 6.65 10.60 -12.04
N ASP A 469 7.70 11.32 -12.40
CA ASP A 469 7.82 12.79 -12.34
C ASP A 469 6.79 13.61 -13.15
N SER A 470 6.03 12.99 -14.06
CA SER A 470 5.09 13.69 -14.95
C SER A 470 3.66 13.87 -14.41
N TRP A 471 3.34 13.27 -13.25
CA TRP A 471 2.02 13.32 -12.65
C TRP A 471 2.12 13.65 -11.15
N THR A 472 2.27 14.94 -10.83
CA THR A 472 2.25 15.45 -9.44
C THR A 472 0.82 15.51 -8.90
N HIS A 473 0.64 15.64 -7.58
CA HIS A 473 -0.68 15.86 -6.98
C HIS A 473 -1.44 17.04 -7.62
N GLU A 474 -0.72 18.13 -7.95
CA GLU A 474 -1.23 19.30 -8.68
C GLU A 474 -1.67 18.97 -10.12
N ALA A 475 -1.02 17.99 -10.75
CA ALA A 475 -1.35 17.49 -12.09
C ALA A 475 -2.61 16.62 -12.13
N ILE A 476 -3.07 16.12 -10.97
CA ILE A 476 -4.17 15.15 -10.91
C ILE A 476 -5.39 15.74 -10.17
N GLY A 477 -5.17 16.55 -9.13
CA GLY A 477 -6.22 17.33 -8.43
C GLY A 477 -6.85 18.47 -9.25
N ALA A 478 -6.44 18.66 -10.52
CA ALA A 478 -7.12 19.53 -11.48
C ALA A 478 -7.51 18.79 -12.79
N ILE A 479 -7.59 17.45 -12.73
CA ILE A 479 -8.45 16.68 -13.65
C ILE A 479 -9.91 17.04 -13.33
N PRO A 480 -10.80 17.17 -14.34
CA PRO A 480 -12.22 17.45 -14.11
C PRO A 480 -12.98 16.20 -13.61
N THR A 481 -12.60 15.68 -12.44
CA THR A 481 -13.14 14.46 -11.82
C THR A 481 -14.67 14.44 -11.76
N SER A 482 -15.31 15.59 -11.48
CA SER A 482 -16.78 15.72 -11.52
C SER A 482 -17.34 15.37 -12.90
N ALA A 483 -16.73 15.84 -13.99
CA ALA A 483 -17.18 15.53 -15.35
C ALA A 483 -16.94 14.05 -15.71
N CYS A 484 -15.83 13.45 -15.24
CA CYS A 484 -15.60 11.99 -15.38
C CYS A 484 -16.74 11.19 -14.71
N ILE A 485 -17.12 11.58 -13.50
CA ILE A 485 -18.15 10.91 -12.70
C ILE A 485 -19.55 11.17 -13.27
N GLU A 486 -19.86 12.39 -13.72
CA GLU A 486 -21.13 12.76 -14.35
C GLU A 486 -21.38 11.95 -15.63
N GLU A 487 -20.36 11.77 -16.49
CA GLU A 487 -20.48 10.95 -17.70
C GLU A 487 -20.61 9.45 -17.37
N GLU A 488 -19.91 8.97 -16.35
CA GLU A 488 -20.05 7.59 -15.87
C GLU A 488 -21.45 7.33 -15.29
N GLN A 489 -22.00 8.25 -14.52
CA GLN A 489 -23.37 8.17 -13.99
C GLN A 489 -24.43 8.30 -15.09
N ARG A 490 -24.21 9.13 -16.13
CA ARG A 490 -25.13 9.24 -17.30
C ARG A 490 -25.32 7.90 -18.01
N LEU A 491 -24.27 7.09 -18.09
CA LEU A 491 -24.26 5.88 -18.91
C LEU A 491 -24.25 4.55 -18.14
N SER A 492 -24.16 4.56 -16.81
CA SER A 492 -23.93 3.37 -15.97
C SER A 492 -24.93 2.20 -16.14
N GLU A 493 -26.14 2.44 -16.64
CA GLU A 493 -27.10 1.36 -16.96
C GLU A 493 -26.76 0.60 -18.25
N THR A 494 -25.93 1.19 -19.13
CA THR A 494 -25.71 0.74 -20.51
C THR A 494 -24.24 0.59 -20.90
N HIS A 495 -23.33 1.28 -20.22
CA HIS A 495 -21.89 1.27 -20.48
C HIS A 495 -21.07 1.21 -19.18
N VAL A 496 -19.89 0.60 -19.24
CA VAL A 496 -18.85 0.78 -18.23
C VAL A 496 -17.77 1.71 -18.76
N SER A 497 -17.33 2.67 -17.96
CA SER A 497 -16.08 3.40 -18.22
C SER A 497 -14.85 2.49 -18.00
N VAL A 498 -13.81 2.68 -18.80
CA VAL A 498 -12.42 2.28 -18.48
C VAL A 498 -11.47 3.42 -18.86
N TYR A 499 -10.34 3.53 -18.17
CA TYR A 499 -9.50 4.73 -18.20
C TYR A 499 -8.09 4.44 -18.74
N HIS A 500 -7.51 5.36 -19.50
CA HIS A 500 -6.16 5.21 -20.05
C HIS A 500 -5.38 6.52 -19.93
N ALA A 501 -4.26 6.49 -19.19
CA ALA A 501 -3.45 7.65 -18.90
C ALA A 501 -2.32 7.80 -19.91
N THR A 502 -2.05 9.04 -20.36
CA THR A 502 -0.94 9.32 -21.28
C THR A 502 -0.28 10.69 -21.05
N THR A 503 0.89 10.91 -21.65
CA THR A 503 1.64 12.18 -21.55
C THR A 503 1.08 13.27 -22.46
N LYS A 504 1.32 14.55 -22.11
CA LYS A 504 1.07 15.70 -22.99
C LYS A 504 1.66 15.53 -24.40
N ALA A 505 2.83 14.91 -24.52
CA ALA A 505 3.50 14.70 -25.80
C ALA A 505 2.79 13.62 -26.65
N SER A 506 2.40 12.51 -26.03
CA SER A 506 1.57 11.47 -26.67
C SER A 506 0.22 12.04 -27.14
N TYR A 507 -0.41 12.88 -26.33
CA TYR A 507 -1.67 13.55 -26.67
C TYR A 507 -1.52 14.60 -27.78
N ALA A 508 -0.46 15.40 -27.76
CA ALA A 508 -0.17 16.35 -28.84
C ALA A 508 0.04 15.64 -30.20
N LEU A 509 0.63 14.45 -30.19
CA LEU A 509 0.83 13.64 -31.39
C LEU A 509 -0.46 12.93 -31.87
N ASP A 510 -1.32 12.49 -30.94
CA ASP A 510 -2.70 12.07 -31.26
C ASP A 510 -3.49 13.20 -31.92
N LEU A 511 -3.43 14.42 -31.38
CA LEU A 511 -4.03 15.60 -32.00
C LEU A 511 -3.45 15.92 -33.39
N ILE A 512 -2.13 15.77 -33.61
CA ILE A 512 -1.52 15.93 -34.95
C ILE A 512 -2.12 14.93 -35.93
N CYS A 513 -2.22 13.67 -35.54
CA CYS A 513 -2.72 12.61 -36.42
C CYS A 513 -4.23 12.70 -36.67
N ARG A 514 -5.02 13.16 -35.68
CA ARG A 514 -6.43 13.55 -35.88
C ARG A 514 -6.56 14.63 -36.94
N GLU A 515 -5.74 15.70 -36.86
CA GLU A 515 -5.82 16.79 -37.81
C GLU A 515 -5.30 16.39 -39.21
N LEU A 516 -4.22 15.61 -39.29
CA LEU A 516 -3.75 15.06 -40.58
C LEU A 516 -4.83 14.19 -41.25
N LYS A 517 -5.53 13.33 -40.49
CA LYS A 517 -6.64 12.53 -41.03
C LYS A 517 -7.85 13.40 -41.41
N ARG A 518 -8.13 14.47 -40.65
CA ARG A 518 -9.15 15.47 -40.99
C ARG A 518 -8.83 16.23 -42.28
N LEU A 519 -7.55 16.46 -42.57
CA LEU A 519 -7.06 17.12 -43.79
C LEU A 519 -7.04 16.17 -44.99
N SER A 520 -6.72 14.88 -44.81
CA SER A 520 -6.67 13.88 -45.90
C SER A 520 -8.03 13.26 -46.26
N GLU A 521 -8.89 13.00 -45.28
CA GLU A 521 -10.14 12.24 -45.45
C GLU A 521 -11.41 13.06 -45.14
N GLY A 522 -11.34 13.99 -44.19
CA GLY A 522 -12.41 14.96 -43.92
C GLY A 522 -12.93 14.96 -42.47
N ALA A 523 -13.97 15.76 -42.21
CA ALA A 523 -14.39 16.16 -40.86
C ALA A 523 -15.00 15.04 -39.98
N ASN A 524 -15.35 13.88 -40.54
CA ASN A 524 -16.13 12.84 -39.84
C ASN A 524 -15.29 11.59 -39.48
N HIS A 525 -13.96 11.67 -39.55
CA HIS A 525 -13.09 10.50 -39.38
C HIS A 525 -12.62 10.39 -37.93
N VAL A 526 -13.04 9.31 -37.25
CA VAL A 526 -12.52 8.96 -35.92
C VAL A 526 -11.08 8.47 -36.09
N ALA A 527 -10.13 9.39 -35.99
CA ALA A 527 -8.72 9.05 -36.11
C ALA A 527 -8.22 8.43 -34.81
N TRP A 528 -8.25 7.10 -34.79
CA TRP A 528 -7.32 6.30 -33.99
C TRP A 528 -5.97 6.27 -34.72
N LEU A 529 -4.88 6.46 -33.97
CA LEU A 529 -3.51 6.53 -34.48
C LEU A 529 -3.06 5.23 -35.19
N ARG A 530 -3.55 4.07 -34.73
CA ARG A 530 -3.53 2.82 -35.50
C ARG A 530 -4.71 2.77 -36.46
N ASP A 531 -4.43 3.07 -37.73
CA ASP A 531 -5.34 2.75 -38.82
C ASP A 531 -5.39 1.24 -39.10
N PHE A 532 -6.49 0.72 -39.64
CA PHE A 532 -6.65 -0.70 -39.99
C PHE A 532 -5.69 -1.17 -41.10
N HIS A 533 -5.01 -0.25 -41.80
CA HIS A 533 -3.88 -0.55 -42.68
C HIS A 533 -2.53 -0.77 -41.97
N SER A 534 -2.42 -0.48 -40.67
CA SER A 534 -1.19 -0.73 -39.89
C SER A 534 -0.98 -2.24 -39.68
N LYS A 535 -0.10 -2.83 -40.49
CA LYS A 535 0.13 -4.28 -40.48
C LYS A 535 1.07 -4.69 -39.34
N PRO A 536 0.62 -5.50 -38.38
CA PRO A 536 1.47 -5.99 -37.30
C PRO A 536 2.54 -6.96 -37.83
N ARG A 537 3.69 -7.00 -37.17
CA ARG A 537 4.82 -7.88 -37.52
C ARG A 537 4.70 -9.27 -36.89
N GLY A 538 3.57 -9.96 -37.07
CA GLY A 538 3.35 -11.27 -36.46
C GLY A 538 2.02 -11.94 -36.85
N LYS A 539 1.61 -12.95 -36.06
CA LYS A 539 0.24 -13.49 -36.12
C LYS A 539 -0.71 -12.44 -35.51
N ILE A 540 -1.80 -12.14 -36.21
CA ILE A 540 -2.92 -11.37 -35.65
C ILE A 540 -3.80 -12.31 -34.84
N TYR A 541 -4.25 -11.85 -33.68
CA TYR A 541 -5.24 -12.52 -32.85
C TYR A 541 -6.55 -11.74 -32.92
N THR A 542 -7.65 -12.39 -33.35
CA THR A 542 -8.97 -11.73 -33.48
C THR A 542 -9.91 -12.04 -32.33
N GLU A 543 -9.61 -13.08 -31.53
CA GLU A 543 -10.43 -13.53 -30.42
C GLU A 543 -9.66 -13.46 -29.10
N ILE A 544 -10.36 -13.05 -28.03
CA ILE A 544 -9.79 -12.89 -26.68
C ILE A 544 -9.27 -14.22 -26.12
N GLU A 545 -9.95 -15.34 -26.37
CA GLU A 545 -9.53 -16.63 -25.81
C GLU A 545 -8.16 -17.09 -26.35
N GLU A 546 -7.82 -16.79 -27.61
CA GLU A 546 -6.46 -17.08 -28.11
C GLU A 546 -5.38 -16.24 -27.40
N ILE A 547 -5.71 -15.02 -26.96
CA ILE A 547 -4.82 -14.18 -26.15
C ILE A 547 -4.73 -14.70 -24.71
N LYS A 548 -5.85 -15.08 -24.08
CA LYS A 548 -5.86 -15.68 -22.74
C LYS A 548 -5.03 -16.97 -22.69
N ASP A 549 -5.15 -17.83 -23.69
CA ASP A 549 -4.30 -19.03 -23.85
C ASP A 549 -2.82 -18.68 -24.00
N LYS A 550 -2.50 -17.66 -24.83
CA LYS A 550 -1.13 -17.17 -25.01
C LYS A 550 -0.51 -16.58 -23.74
N MET A 551 -1.28 -15.86 -22.93
CA MET A 551 -0.81 -15.32 -21.65
C MET A 551 -0.69 -16.39 -20.57
N SER A 552 -1.61 -17.35 -20.54
CA SER A 552 -1.61 -18.45 -19.57
C SER A 552 -0.43 -19.42 -19.74
N ASP A 553 0.29 -19.38 -20.87
CA ASP A 553 1.50 -20.19 -21.08
C ASP A 553 2.75 -19.71 -20.30
N GLY A 554 2.66 -18.54 -19.64
CA GLY A 554 3.68 -18.00 -18.74
C GLY A 554 4.96 -17.50 -19.43
N ARG A 555 5.04 -17.54 -20.76
CA ARG A 555 6.18 -17.04 -21.56
C ARG A 555 5.87 -15.71 -22.21
N SER A 556 4.58 -15.45 -22.45
CA SER A 556 4.11 -14.27 -23.18
C SER A 556 3.73 -13.14 -22.21
N ILE A 557 4.73 -12.38 -21.75
CA ILE A 557 4.49 -11.07 -21.12
C ILE A 557 3.91 -10.11 -22.18
N ASP A 558 3.06 -9.16 -21.78
CA ASP A 558 2.30 -8.23 -22.65
C ASP A 558 3.16 -7.61 -23.78
N ASN A 559 4.38 -7.18 -23.42
CA ASN A 559 5.31 -6.44 -24.28
C ASN A 559 6.14 -7.35 -25.21
N SER A 560 5.74 -8.62 -25.38
CA SER A 560 6.36 -9.52 -26.36
C SER A 560 5.91 -9.17 -27.78
N GLU A 561 6.78 -9.34 -28.77
CA GLU A 561 6.51 -9.03 -30.19
C GLU A 561 5.27 -9.74 -30.76
N ASN A 562 4.80 -10.80 -30.09
CA ASN A 562 3.59 -11.53 -30.44
C ASN A 562 2.28 -10.81 -30.02
N ILE A 563 2.30 -9.98 -28.97
CA ILE A 563 1.09 -9.52 -28.28
C ILE A 563 0.93 -7.98 -28.27
N SER A 564 2.00 -7.19 -28.24
CA SER A 564 1.96 -5.71 -28.21
C SER A 564 1.17 -5.04 -29.36
N TRP A 565 0.91 -5.78 -30.43
CA TRP A 565 0.06 -5.38 -31.54
C TRP A 565 -1.44 -5.60 -31.34
N ASN A 566 -1.84 -6.42 -30.36
CA ASN A 566 -3.23 -6.88 -30.22
C ASN A 566 -3.94 -6.23 -29.01
N LEU A 567 -3.23 -5.56 -28.09
CA LEU A 567 -3.82 -5.09 -26.83
C LEU A 567 -3.58 -3.61 -26.51
N LEU A 568 -4.55 -3.01 -25.83
CA LEU A 568 -4.48 -1.71 -25.18
C LEU A 568 -4.72 -1.87 -23.67
N SER A 569 -3.77 -1.41 -22.84
CA SER A 569 -3.81 -1.50 -21.37
C SER A 569 -4.62 -0.34 -20.78
N CYS A 570 -5.72 -0.66 -20.11
CA CYS A 570 -6.60 0.31 -19.45
C CYS A 570 -6.77 -0.01 -17.96
N SER A 571 -7.04 1.03 -17.19
CA SER A 571 -7.38 0.99 -15.77
C SER A 571 -8.90 0.80 -15.61
N PRO A 572 -9.37 -0.04 -14.67
CA PRO A 572 -10.80 -0.33 -14.51
C PRO A 572 -11.58 0.79 -13.78
N ASN A 573 -10.88 1.72 -13.13
CA ASN A 573 -11.44 2.96 -12.58
C ASN A 573 -10.43 4.12 -12.73
N LEU A 574 -10.88 5.35 -12.44
CA LEU A 574 -10.11 6.59 -12.62
C LEU A 574 -8.85 6.68 -11.74
N TRP A 575 -8.88 6.04 -10.57
CA TRP A 575 -7.91 6.21 -9.49
C TRP A 575 -6.80 5.14 -9.52
N GLN A 576 -7.10 3.95 -10.06
CA GLN A 576 -6.16 2.84 -10.21
C GLN A 576 -5.26 3.01 -11.45
N ASN A 577 -4.42 4.05 -11.47
CA ASN A 577 -3.50 4.31 -12.58
C ASN A 577 -2.34 3.29 -12.59
N ALA A 578 -2.58 2.16 -13.26
CA ALA A 578 -1.79 0.96 -13.16
C ALA A 578 -0.64 0.89 -14.18
N ASP A 579 0.55 1.29 -13.69
CA ASP A 579 1.88 0.94 -14.19
C ASP A 579 2.39 1.68 -15.46
N PHE A 580 3.72 1.64 -15.61
CA PHE A 580 4.48 1.83 -16.86
C PHE A 580 3.77 1.22 -18.07
N ALA A 581 3.14 0.05 -17.90
CA ALA A 581 2.34 -0.65 -18.92
C ALA A 581 1.17 0.15 -19.52
N SER A 582 0.57 1.13 -18.83
CA SER A 582 -0.43 2.01 -19.45
C SER A 582 0.23 2.80 -20.58
N GLU A 583 1.34 3.48 -20.30
CA GLU A 583 2.07 4.26 -21.31
C GLU A 583 2.86 3.40 -22.30
N GLU A 584 3.44 2.27 -21.88
CA GLU A 584 4.06 1.30 -22.80
C GLU A 584 3.04 0.77 -23.79
N SER A 585 1.83 0.45 -23.32
CA SER A 585 0.74 0.07 -24.20
C SER A 585 0.25 1.24 -25.04
N THR A 586 0.18 2.48 -24.54
CA THR A 586 -0.07 3.66 -25.41
C THR A 586 0.97 3.75 -26.53
N VAL A 587 2.23 3.52 -26.18
CA VAL A 587 3.40 3.73 -27.04
C VAL A 587 3.54 2.63 -28.08
N ASP A 588 3.32 1.36 -27.73
CA ASP A 588 3.20 0.31 -28.73
C ASP A 588 1.91 0.47 -29.55
N TYR A 589 0.77 0.79 -28.92
CA TYR A 589 -0.51 1.05 -29.58
C TYR A 589 -0.44 2.17 -30.62
N PHE A 590 0.42 3.16 -30.44
CA PHE A 590 0.58 4.24 -31.41
C PHE A 590 1.83 4.12 -32.31
N TYR A 591 2.94 3.55 -31.82
CA TYR A 591 4.28 3.76 -32.40
C TYR A 591 5.14 2.50 -32.64
N ASN A 592 4.62 1.29 -32.36
CA ASN A 592 5.20 -0.01 -32.76
C ASN A 592 6.64 -0.34 -32.27
N ASN A 593 6.76 -1.35 -31.39
CA ASN A 593 8.03 -1.95 -30.93
C ASN A 593 8.92 -0.94 -30.17
N SER A 594 8.31 -0.10 -29.34
CA SER A 594 8.98 1.00 -28.62
C SER A 594 9.07 0.73 -27.11
N SER A 595 9.81 -0.33 -26.74
CA SER A 595 10.02 -0.73 -25.33
C SER A 595 10.56 0.42 -24.48
N VAL A 596 9.93 0.66 -23.33
CA VAL A 596 9.98 2.00 -22.71
C VAL A 596 11.32 2.27 -22.02
N THR A 597 12.18 2.98 -22.74
CA THR A 597 13.39 3.61 -22.18
C THR A 597 13.56 5.07 -22.61
N LYS A 598 13.22 5.44 -23.85
CA LYS A 598 13.06 6.86 -24.26
C LYS A 598 12.27 7.02 -25.56
N LEU A 599 11.24 7.86 -25.57
CA LEU A 599 10.49 8.19 -26.79
C LEU A 599 11.31 9.09 -27.72
N ASN A 600 11.46 8.64 -28.97
CA ASN A 600 12.12 9.37 -30.04
C ASN A 600 11.06 9.96 -31.00
N PHE A 601 10.39 11.01 -30.55
CA PHE A 601 9.35 11.70 -31.33
C PHE A 601 9.83 12.16 -32.70
N LYS A 602 11.12 12.49 -32.87
CA LYS A 602 11.69 12.76 -34.20
C LYS A 602 11.51 11.56 -35.15
N THR A 603 11.93 10.36 -34.76
CA THR A 603 11.76 9.16 -35.59
C THR A 603 10.29 8.88 -35.84
N ILE A 604 9.44 8.96 -34.80
CA ILE A 604 8.00 8.69 -34.93
C ILE A 604 7.33 9.67 -35.92
N ILE A 605 7.63 10.97 -35.84
CA ILE A 605 7.09 11.98 -36.76
C ILE A 605 7.64 11.78 -38.18
N HIS A 606 8.92 11.44 -38.35
CA HIS A 606 9.48 11.10 -39.66
C HIS A 606 8.79 9.86 -40.27
N ASP A 607 8.66 8.77 -39.51
CA ASP A 607 8.02 7.52 -39.96
C ASP A 607 6.54 7.74 -40.30
N LEU A 608 5.81 8.52 -39.50
CA LEU A 608 4.43 8.95 -39.79
C LEU A 608 4.36 9.65 -41.16
N LEU A 609 5.18 10.70 -41.35
CA LEU A 609 5.23 11.49 -42.58
C LEU A 609 5.61 10.65 -43.80
N ASP A 610 6.59 9.75 -43.67
CA ASP A 610 7.03 8.87 -44.75
C ASP A 610 5.94 7.84 -45.13
N ASN A 611 5.19 7.31 -44.16
CA ASN A 611 4.05 6.42 -44.43
C ASN A 611 2.91 7.11 -45.21
N VAL A 612 2.64 8.40 -44.97
CA VAL A 612 1.64 9.18 -45.73
C VAL A 612 2.23 9.97 -46.91
N GLY A 613 3.53 9.86 -47.18
CA GLY A 613 4.22 10.54 -48.29
C GLY A 613 4.38 12.06 -48.12
N LEU A 614 4.22 12.60 -46.91
CA LEU A 614 4.33 14.03 -46.61
C LEU A 614 5.77 14.47 -46.34
N LEU A 615 6.08 15.72 -46.70
CA LEU A 615 7.39 16.36 -46.54
C LEU A 615 8.60 15.54 -47.06
N VAL A 616 8.41 14.59 -47.98
CA VAL A 616 9.49 13.69 -48.45
C VAL A 616 10.59 14.50 -49.15
N GLY A 617 11.81 14.43 -48.61
CA GLY A 617 12.96 15.22 -49.06
C GLY A 617 12.97 16.69 -48.63
N GLN A 618 12.04 17.11 -47.75
CA GLN A 618 11.96 18.47 -47.20
C GLN A 618 12.58 18.52 -45.79
N GLU A 619 13.85 18.14 -45.67
CA GLU A 619 14.52 17.93 -44.37
C GLU A 619 14.49 19.16 -43.44
N ASP A 620 14.59 20.39 -43.98
CA ASP A 620 14.49 21.61 -43.17
C ASP A 620 13.09 21.80 -42.56
N LEU A 621 12.02 21.40 -43.28
CA LEU A 621 10.65 21.45 -42.77
C LEU A 621 10.33 20.27 -41.86
N ARG A 622 10.90 19.09 -42.11
CA ARG A 622 10.83 17.95 -41.16
C ARG A 622 11.50 18.31 -39.85
N LYS A 623 12.71 18.89 -39.91
CA LYS A 623 13.42 19.42 -38.74
C LYS A 623 12.60 20.49 -38.04
N LYS A 624 12.06 21.48 -38.76
CA LYS A 624 11.21 22.53 -38.16
C LYS A 624 9.97 21.96 -37.48
N LEU A 625 9.24 21.04 -38.11
CA LEU A 625 8.07 20.39 -37.52
C LEU A 625 8.42 19.66 -36.21
N VAL A 626 9.55 18.96 -36.19
CA VAL A 626 10.07 18.26 -35.01
C VAL A 626 10.55 19.23 -33.93
N ASP A 627 11.24 20.32 -34.31
CA ASP A 627 11.70 21.37 -33.38
C ASP A 627 10.49 22.13 -32.77
N ASP A 628 9.52 22.55 -33.58
CA ASP A 628 8.25 23.19 -33.18
C ASP A 628 7.42 22.25 -32.25
N PHE A 629 7.41 20.94 -32.53
CA PHE A 629 6.77 19.94 -31.68
C PHE A 629 7.49 19.79 -30.35
N TYR A 630 8.82 19.66 -30.35
CA TYR A 630 9.61 19.61 -29.13
C TYR A 630 9.48 20.89 -28.30
N GLU A 631 9.42 22.07 -28.91
CA GLU A 631 9.10 23.33 -28.22
C GLU A 631 7.71 23.28 -27.57
N LEU A 632 6.68 22.84 -28.30
CA LEU A 632 5.31 22.75 -27.77
C LEU A 632 5.22 21.80 -26.57
N VAL A 633 5.77 20.59 -26.69
CA VAL A 633 5.65 19.58 -25.62
C VAL A 633 6.59 19.86 -24.45
N SER A 634 7.70 20.58 -24.66
CA SER A 634 8.61 21.01 -23.58
C SER A 634 8.22 22.35 -22.94
N SER A 635 7.36 23.15 -23.57
CA SER A 635 6.93 24.45 -23.04
C SER A 635 6.19 24.28 -21.70
N PRO A 636 6.59 25.04 -20.66
CA PRO A 636 5.94 25.01 -19.35
C PRO A 636 4.58 25.73 -19.35
N ASP A 637 4.28 26.55 -20.37
CA ASP A 637 3.00 27.26 -20.51
C ASP A 637 1.81 26.29 -20.65
N PHE A 638 2.09 25.07 -21.11
CA PHE A 638 1.14 23.96 -21.23
C PHE A 638 1.33 22.89 -20.15
N GLY A 639 2.07 23.20 -19.07
CA GLY A 639 2.32 22.30 -17.94
C GLY A 639 3.17 21.06 -18.25
N SER A 640 3.45 20.26 -17.22
CA SER A 640 4.06 18.91 -17.31
C SER A 640 3.03 17.78 -17.44
N GLN A 641 1.74 18.14 -17.34
CA GLN A 641 0.65 17.30 -16.87
C GLN A 641 0.15 16.32 -17.96
N GLY A 642 -0.44 15.20 -17.53
CA GLY A 642 -0.95 14.17 -18.43
C GLY A 642 -2.40 14.37 -18.88
N VAL A 643 -2.89 13.39 -19.65
CA VAL A 643 -4.26 13.32 -20.17
C VAL A 643 -4.86 11.96 -19.87
N ILE A 644 -6.13 11.92 -19.47
CA ILE A 644 -6.88 10.68 -19.29
C ILE A 644 -7.92 10.55 -20.41
N TYR A 645 -7.85 9.44 -21.14
CA TYR A 645 -8.97 8.98 -21.97
C TYR A 645 -9.92 8.16 -21.09
N GLN A 646 -11.20 8.49 -21.13
CA GLN A 646 -12.29 7.71 -20.55
C GLN A 646 -13.07 7.06 -21.70
N PHE A 647 -12.98 5.74 -21.81
CA PHE A 647 -13.70 4.94 -22.81
C PHE A 647 -14.98 4.40 -22.20
N MET A 648 -16.14 4.78 -22.75
CA MET A 648 -17.44 4.27 -22.34
C MET A 648 -17.81 3.09 -23.24
N ILE A 649 -17.68 1.88 -22.73
CA ILE A 649 -17.87 0.64 -23.50
C ILE A 649 -19.27 0.07 -23.25
N PRO A 650 -20.12 -0.13 -24.28
CA PRO A 650 -21.45 -0.71 -24.12
C PRO A 650 -21.38 -2.10 -23.48
N HIS A 651 -22.27 -2.38 -22.50
CA HIS A 651 -22.25 -3.62 -21.71
C HIS A 651 -22.19 -4.90 -22.55
N HIS A 652 -22.89 -4.93 -23.70
CA HIS A 652 -22.94 -6.09 -24.59
C HIS A 652 -21.64 -6.37 -25.35
N LEU A 653 -20.69 -5.43 -25.38
CA LEU A 653 -19.39 -5.56 -26.07
C LEU A 653 -18.23 -5.82 -25.11
N VAL A 654 -18.38 -5.57 -23.80
CA VAL A 654 -17.26 -5.59 -22.85
C VAL A 654 -16.55 -6.94 -22.84
N ASP A 655 -17.27 -8.06 -22.77
CA ASP A 655 -16.66 -9.41 -22.79
C ASP A 655 -16.24 -9.88 -24.19
N GLU A 656 -16.60 -9.16 -25.27
CA GLU A 656 -16.07 -9.40 -26.63
C GLU A 656 -14.76 -8.63 -26.88
N ILE A 657 -14.60 -7.45 -26.27
CA ILE A 657 -13.48 -6.55 -26.55
C ILE A 657 -12.52 -6.36 -25.38
N ALA A 658 -12.80 -6.89 -24.18
CA ALA A 658 -11.97 -6.76 -22.99
C ALA A 658 -11.83 -8.06 -22.18
N TYR A 659 -10.69 -8.21 -21.51
CA TYR A 659 -10.51 -9.18 -20.41
C TYR A 659 -9.69 -8.57 -19.27
N ILE A 660 -9.66 -9.27 -18.13
CA ILE A 660 -8.99 -8.82 -16.91
C ILE A 660 -7.63 -9.51 -16.73
N SER A 661 -6.63 -8.75 -16.29
CA SER A 661 -5.28 -9.24 -15.98
C SER A 661 -4.84 -8.83 -14.57
N THR A 662 -4.08 -9.70 -13.90
CA THR A 662 -3.56 -9.49 -12.51
C THR A 662 -2.29 -8.64 -12.45
N GLN A 663 -1.62 -8.54 -13.60
CA GLN A 663 -0.40 -7.78 -13.90
C GLN A 663 -0.08 -7.98 -15.39
N ASN A 664 0.87 -7.19 -15.91
CA ASN A 664 1.33 -7.22 -17.31
C ASN A 664 1.52 -8.65 -17.86
N GLY A 665 0.73 -9.02 -18.86
CA GLY A 665 0.81 -10.30 -19.55
C GLY A 665 0.17 -11.50 -18.83
N ILE A 666 -0.57 -11.31 -17.73
CA ILE A 666 -1.15 -12.44 -16.97
C ILE A 666 -2.66 -12.27 -16.79
N TYR A 667 -3.41 -13.04 -17.60
CA TYR A 667 -4.86 -13.22 -17.48
C TYR A 667 -5.27 -13.61 -16.05
N ASP A 668 -6.31 -12.96 -15.51
CA ASP A 668 -6.84 -13.30 -14.19
C ASP A 668 -7.94 -14.37 -14.27
N GLN A 669 -7.59 -15.59 -13.85
CA GLN A 669 -8.53 -16.71 -13.75
C GLN A 669 -9.63 -16.50 -12.68
N ALA A 670 -9.44 -15.58 -11.73
CA ALA A 670 -10.46 -15.21 -10.75
C ALA A 670 -11.50 -14.22 -11.30
N ASN A 671 -11.20 -13.52 -12.40
CA ASN A 671 -12.03 -12.47 -13.00
C ASN A 671 -12.32 -12.75 -14.50
N PRO A 672 -13.03 -13.85 -14.84
CA PRO A 672 -13.13 -14.35 -16.22
C PRO A 672 -14.04 -13.52 -17.15
N SER A 673 -14.93 -12.69 -16.60
CA SER A 673 -15.77 -11.73 -17.32
C SER A 673 -15.36 -10.31 -16.93
N ALA A 674 -14.94 -9.52 -17.92
CA ALA A 674 -14.61 -8.12 -17.73
C ALA A 674 -15.86 -7.28 -17.42
N LEU A 675 -17.01 -7.60 -18.02
CA LEU A 675 -18.29 -6.94 -17.71
C LEU A 675 -18.65 -7.11 -16.24
N HIS A 676 -18.64 -8.36 -15.76
CA HIS A 676 -19.01 -8.65 -14.37
C HIS A 676 -18.04 -8.01 -13.39
N THR A 677 -16.73 -8.09 -13.69
CA THR A 677 -15.66 -7.48 -12.89
C THR A 677 -15.82 -5.96 -12.79
N LEU A 678 -15.98 -5.28 -13.94
CA LEU A 678 -16.11 -3.82 -13.99
C LEU A 678 -17.40 -3.33 -13.30
N LEU A 679 -18.52 -4.05 -13.45
CA LEU A 679 -19.75 -3.73 -12.72
C LEU A 679 -19.61 -3.98 -11.22
N GLN A 680 -18.91 -5.03 -10.79
CA GLN A 680 -18.64 -5.28 -9.37
C GLN A 680 -17.76 -4.19 -8.76
N LEU A 681 -16.65 -3.80 -9.40
CA LEU A 681 -15.74 -2.72 -8.96
C LEU A 681 -16.45 -1.37 -8.76
N LYS A 682 -17.61 -1.19 -9.38
CA LYS A 682 -18.42 0.04 -9.37
C LYS A 682 -19.70 -0.08 -8.53
N THR A 683 -19.97 -1.26 -7.97
CA THR A 683 -21.09 -1.49 -7.06
C THR A 683 -20.60 -1.36 -5.62
N PRO A 684 -21.07 -0.38 -4.82
CA PRO A 684 -20.70 -0.27 -3.42
C PRO A 684 -20.92 -1.58 -2.64
N GLY A 685 -19.95 -1.96 -1.81
CA GLY A 685 -19.99 -3.18 -1.01
C GLY A 685 -19.75 -4.50 -1.78
N ARG A 686 -19.34 -4.45 -3.05
CA ARG A 686 -18.89 -5.65 -3.79
C ARG A 686 -17.37 -5.71 -3.89
N GLU A 687 -16.82 -6.76 -3.32
CA GLU A 687 -15.38 -7.07 -3.41
C GLU A 687 -15.10 -7.84 -4.69
N VAL A 688 -14.01 -7.47 -5.35
CA VAL A 688 -13.49 -8.14 -6.54
C VAL A 688 -12.12 -8.75 -6.19
N PRO A 689 -11.86 -10.03 -6.49
CA PRO A 689 -10.55 -10.64 -6.29
C PRO A 689 -9.46 -9.81 -6.97
N ASN A 690 -8.32 -9.63 -6.31
CA ASN A 690 -7.15 -8.90 -6.84
C ASN A 690 -7.41 -7.41 -7.22
N HIS A 691 -8.54 -6.79 -6.82
CA HIS A 691 -9.00 -5.49 -7.33
C HIS A 691 -7.93 -4.38 -7.44
N HIS A 692 -7.00 -4.29 -6.48
CA HIS A 692 -5.93 -3.29 -6.41
C HIS A 692 -4.78 -3.51 -7.43
N ARG A 693 -4.85 -4.56 -8.25
CA ARG A 693 -3.86 -4.92 -9.30
C ARG A 693 -4.47 -5.13 -10.67
N LEU A 694 -5.79 -4.97 -10.81
CA LEU A 694 -6.48 -5.33 -12.04
C LEU A 694 -6.20 -4.32 -13.15
N GLN A 695 -5.79 -4.83 -14.30
CA GLN A 695 -5.70 -4.09 -15.55
C GLN A 695 -6.70 -4.69 -16.56
N VAL A 696 -7.45 -3.83 -17.22
CA VAL A 696 -8.34 -4.19 -18.33
C VAL A 696 -7.51 -4.20 -19.61
N ARG A 697 -7.56 -5.30 -20.36
CA ARG A 697 -6.83 -5.44 -21.63
C ARG A 697 -7.84 -5.42 -22.76
N LEU A 698 -7.89 -4.32 -23.52
CA LEU A 698 -8.79 -4.16 -24.66
C LEU A 698 -8.17 -4.76 -25.93
N LEU A 699 -8.91 -5.60 -26.64
CA LEU A 699 -8.50 -6.23 -27.89
C LEU A 699 -8.56 -5.22 -29.04
N VAL A 700 -7.39 -4.69 -29.42
CA VAL A 700 -7.21 -3.65 -30.43
C VAL A 700 -7.92 -3.97 -31.74
N ALA A 701 -7.84 -5.22 -32.20
CA ALA A 701 -8.48 -5.66 -33.44
C ALA A 701 -10.01 -5.52 -33.44
N LYS A 702 -10.66 -5.53 -32.26
CA LYS A 702 -12.08 -5.24 -32.07
C LYS A 702 -12.31 -3.74 -31.87
N VAL A 703 -11.49 -3.05 -31.07
CA VAL A 703 -11.65 -1.61 -30.78
C VAL A 703 -11.54 -0.75 -32.04
N ILE A 704 -10.71 -1.14 -33.02
CA ILE A 704 -10.58 -0.42 -34.31
C ILE A 704 -11.56 -0.90 -35.39
N ASP A 705 -12.44 -1.87 -35.12
CA ASP A 705 -13.48 -2.26 -36.07
C ASP A 705 -14.47 -1.09 -36.27
N PRO A 706 -14.81 -0.71 -37.52
CA PRO A 706 -15.65 0.47 -37.77
C PRO A 706 -17.07 0.42 -37.21
N GLU A 707 -17.65 -0.74 -36.89
CA GLU A 707 -18.97 -0.82 -36.24
C GLU A 707 -18.85 -0.77 -34.72
N ILE A 708 -17.87 -1.46 -34.13
CA ILE A 708 -17.57 -1.38 -32.69
C ILE A 708 -17.12 0.04 -32.30
N ALA A 709 -16.20 0.64 -33.05
CA ALA A 709 -15.62 1.96 -32.77
C ALA A 709 -16.65 3.10 -32.75
N LYS A 710 -17.79 2.96 -33.45
CA LYS A 710 -18.91 3.93 -33.43
C LYS A 710 -19.74 3.86 -32.15
N SER A 711 -19.64 2.76 -31.40
CA SER A 711 -20.45 2.48 -30.21
C SER A 711 -19.72 2.78 -28.90
N ILE A 712 -18.42 3.10 -28.95
CA ILE A 712 -17.61 3.47 -27.78
C ILE A 712 -17.52 5.00 -27.72
N GLU A 713 -18.10 5.64 -26.70
CA GLU A 713 -17.88 7.07 -26.45
C GLU A 713 -16.49 7.28 -25.82
N VAL A 714 -15.74 8.32 -26.23
CA VAL A 714 -14.36 8.57 -25.76
C VAL A 714 -14.21 10.03 -25.34
N HIS A 715 -13.95 10.24 -24.05
CA HIS A 715 -13.84 11.57 -23.45
C HIS A 715 -12.38 11.84 -23.09
N ASN A 716 -11.84 12.98 -23.52
CA ASN A 716 -10.44 13.36 -23.35
C ASN A 716 -10.33 14.39 -22.22
N HIS A 717 -10.06 13.91 -21.00
CA HIS A 717 -9.94 14.75 -19.82
C HIS A 717 -8.50 15.29 -19.70
N VAL A 718 -8.35 16.59 -19.95
CA VAL A 718 -7.07 17.29 -19.99
C VAL A 718 -7.01 18.29 -18.84
N ASN A 719 -6.00 18.18 -17.98
CA ASN A 719 -5.70 19.21 -16.98
C ASN A 719 -5.02 20.40 -17.67
N MET A 720 -5.84 21.30 -18.23
CA MET A 720 -5.39 22.50 -18.91
C MET A 720 -6.54 23.50 -19.01
N LYS A 721 -6.30 24.78 -18.73
CA LYS A 721 -7.31 25.84 -18.96
C LYS A 721 -7.78 25.80 -20.41
N THR A 722 -9.07 25.97 -20.67
CA THR A 722 -9.66 25.89 -22.02
C THR A 722 -8.91 26.75 -23.05
N GLU A 723 -8.53 27.97 -22.68
CA GLU A 723 -7.73 28.90 -23.49
C GLU A 723 -6.36 28.33 -23.90
N LEU A 724 -5.69 27.63 -22.98
CA LEU A 724 -4.40 26.96 -23.21
C LEU A 724 -4.61 25.65 -23.99
N HIS A 725 -5.69 24.92 -23.75
CA HIS A 725 -6.04 23.69 -24.46
C HIS A 725 -6.36 23.97 -25.93
N ASP A 726 -7.11 25.04 -26.20
CA ASP A 726 -7.41 25.49 -27.55
C ASP A 726 -6.18 26.12 -28.23
N THR A 727 -5.28 26.75 -27.47
CA THR A 727 -3.96 27.17 -27.98
C THR A 727 -3.08 25.96 -28.33
N LEU A 728 -3.08 24.90 -27.52
CA LEU A 728 -2.37 23.64 -27.78
C LEU A 728 -2.91 22.98 -29.07
N LYS A 729 -4.23 22.81 -29.16
CA LYS A 729 -4.91 22.30 -30.38
C LYS A 729 -4.59 23.16 -31.59
N SER A 730 -4.60 24.49 -31.47
CA SER A 730 -4.33 25.40 -32.59
C SER A 730 -2.87 25.33 -33.07
N LYS A 731 -1.90 25.25 -32.15
CA LYS A 731 -0.48 25.04 -32.50
C LYS A 731 -0.26 23.67 -33.15
N VAL A 732 -0.89 22.62 -32.62
CA VAL A 732 -0.89 21.27 -33.22
C VAL A 732 -1.51 21.29 -34.62
N ALA A 733 -2.66 21.95 -34.80
CA ALA A 733 -3.34 22.01 -36.08
C ALA A 733 -2.50 22.76 -37.14
N ALA A 734 -1.85 23.85 -36.75
CA ALA A 734 -0.90 24.56 -37.62
C ALA A 734 0.34 23.70 -37.99
N MET A 735 0.80 22.81 -37.10
CA MET A 735 1.84 21.83 -37.40
C MET A 735 1.36 20.76 -38.39
N ALA A 736 0.16 20.20 -38.19
CA ALA A 736 -0.45 19.25 -39.12
C ALA A 736 -0.74 19.89 -40.49
N GLU A 737 -1.20 21.14 -40.54
CA GLU A 737 -1.38 21.90 -41.77
C GLU A 737 -0.03 22.14 -42.47
N MET A 738 1.02 22.56 -41.75
CA MET A 738 2.37 22.71 -42.32
C MET A 738 2.90 21.40 -42.93
N ALA A 739 2.67 20.27 -42.25
CA ALA A 739 3.05 18.94 -42.73
C ALA A 739 2.26 18.52 -43.99
N TYR A 740 0.95 18.83 -44.03
CA TYR A 740 0.05 18.49 -45.12
C TYR A 740 0.24 19.37 -46.36
N THR A 741 0.38 20.69 -46.19
CA THR A 741 0.53 21.64 -47.32
C THR A 741 1.96 21.72 -47.83
N GLY A 742 2.95 21.55 -46.94
CA GLY A 742 4.38 21.71 -47.25
C GLY A 742 4.73 23.11 -47.81
N PRO A 743 5.86 23.25 -48.52
CA PRO A 743 6.14 24.41 -49.32
C PRO A 743 5.34 24.31 -50.62
N THR A 744 4.36 25.18 -50.81
CA THR A 744 3.44 25.16 -51.97
C THR A 744 4.12 25.53 -53.30
N GLU A 745 5.42 25.85 -53.30
CA GLU A 745 6.24 25.99 -54.49
C GLU A 745 7.01 24.70 -54.81
N GLY A 746 6.62 24.04 -55.91
CA GLY A 746 7.44 23.01 -56.57
C GLY A 746 6.76 21.67 -56.83
N VAL A 747 5.75 21.28 -56.03
CA VAL A 747 5.05 19.99 -56.18
C VAL A 747 4.03 20.01 -57.33
N LYS A 748 4.49 20.32 -58.55
CA LYS A 748 3.79 19.98 -59.80
C LYS A 748 3.91 18.49 -60.13
N LYS A 749 3.49 17.67 -59.17
CA LYS A 749 3.04 16.29 -59.40
C LYS A 749 1.70 16.13 -58.71
N LYS A 750 0.67 15.81 -59.52
CA LYS A 750 -0.35 14.89 -59.01
C LYS A 750 0.39 13.68 -58.46
N VAL A 751 0.07 13.27 -57.24
CA VAL A 751 0.36 11.91 -56.81
C VAL A 751 -0.63 11.00 -57.54
N GLU A 752 -0.26 10.65 -58.79
CA GLU A 752 -0.81 9.45 -59.40
C GLU A 752 -0.35 8.28 -58.53
N LEU A 753 -1.31 7.60 -57.89
CA LEU A 753 -1.08 6.46 -57.01
C LEU A 753 -0.47 5.30 -57.82
N LYS A 754 0.86 5.28 -57.89
CA LYS A 754 1.63 4.26 -58.60
C LYS A 754 1.75 2.96 -57.81
N ASP A 755 0.62 2.30 -57.60
CA ASP A 755 0.52 0.88 -57.94
C ASP A 755 -0.94 0.43 -58.12
N GLU A 756 -1.32 0.03 -59.33
CA GLU A 756 -2.71 -0.38 -59.67
C GLU A 756 -3.15 -1.66 -58.93
N LYS A 757 -2.23 -2.34 -58.23
CA LYS A 757 -2.53 -3.48 -57.35
C LYS A 757 -3.20 -3.11 -56.03
N VAL A 758 -3.13 -1.85 -55.58
CA VAL A 758 -3.82 -1.39 -54.36
C VAL A 758 -5.30 -1.07 -54.65
N SER A 759 -5.60 -0.58 -55.86
CA SER A 759 -6.94 -0.15 -56.27
C SER A 759 -7.99 -1.28 -56.31
N TYR A 760 -7.56 -2.54 -56.37
CA TYR A 760 -8.48 -3.69 -56.44
C TYR A 760 -9.23 -3.97 -55.12
N ALA A 761 -8.72 -3.48 -53.98
CA ALA A 761 -9.34 -3.70 -52.67
C ALA A 761 -10.49 -2.71 -52.37
N PHE A 762 -10.49 -1.52 -52.99
CA PHE A 762 -11.32 -0.39 -52.54
C PHE A 762 -12.78 -0.43 -53.02
N ASN A 763 -13.09 -1.23 -54.05
CA ASN A 763 -14.41 -1.26 -54.70
C ASN A 763 -15.28 -2.50 -54.37
N MET A 764 -14.87 -3.37 -53.43
CA MET A 764 -15.57 -4.65 -53.19
C MET A 764 -16.45 -4.71 -51.93
N LEU A 765 -16.73 -3.58 -51.28
CA LEU A 765 -17.57 -3.52 -50.06
C LEU A 765 -18.87 -2.70 -50.20
N SER A 766 -19.14 -2.03 -51.32
CA SER A 766 -20.39 -1.30 -51.57
C SER A 766 -21.58 -2.21 -51.95
N ALA A 767 -21.59 -3.46 -51.51
CA ALA A 767 -22.43 -4.53 -52.06
C ALA A 767 -23.15 -5.42 -51.02
N LEU A 768 -22.98 -5.18 -49.72
CA LEU A 768 -23.53 -6.03 -48.64
C LEU A 768 -24.69 -5.39 -47.84
N THR A 769 -25.56 -4.65 -48.52
CA THR A 769 -26.87 -4.23 -47.97
C THR A 769 -28.02 -4.61 -48.89
N ARG A 770 -28.32 -5.92 -48.98
CA ARG A 770 -29.61 -6.45 -49.48
C ARG A 770 -29.92 -7.83 -48.88
N VAL A 771 -31.21 -8.13 -48.79
CA VAL A 771 -31.82 -9.21 -47.98
C VAL A 771 -32.03 -10.49 -48.79
N GLU A 772 -31.83 -11.69 -48.20
CA GLU A 772 -32.78 -12.84 -48.21
C GLU A 772 -32.25 -14.10 -47.48
N ILE A 773 -33.15 -15.02 -47.10
CA ILE A 773 -33.07 -16.01 -46.00
C ILE A 773 -34.05 -17.17 -46.30
N PRO A 774 -33.88 -18.47 -45.88
CA PRO A 774 -32.76 -19.20 -45.23
C PRO A 774 -32.30 -20.46 -46.02
N LEU A 775 -31.48 -21.35 -45.42
CA LEU A 775 -31.80 -22.77 -45.14
C LEU A 775 -30.64 -23.52 -44.40
N ALA A 776 -30.88 -24.75 -43.91
CA ALA A 776 -30.05 -25.49 -42.93
C ALA A 776 -29.63 -26.90 -43.44
N PRO A 777 -29.28 -27.90 -42.59
CA PRO A 777 -28.14 -28.04 -41.67
C PRO A 777 -27.27 -29.31 -41.93
N VAL A 778 -26.07 -29.43 -41.31
CA VAL A 778 -25.28 -30.69 -41.28
C VAL A 778 -24.64 -30.94 -39.89
N LYS A 779 -24.65 -32.21 -39.43
CA LYS A 779 -23.88 -32.76 -38.28
C LYS A 779 -23.01 -33.97 -38.74
N PRO A 780 -22.34 -34.75 -37.87
CA PRO A 780 -20.98 -34.50 -37.36
C PRO A 780 -20.03 -35.70 -37.64
N LYS A 781 -18.77 -35.66 -37.16
CA LYS A 781 -17.91 -36.87 -37.05
C LYS A 781 -17.03 -36.93 -35.79
N LYS A 782 -17.10 -38.09 -35.11
CA LYS A 782 -16.11 -38.77 -34.22
C LYS A 782 -15.32 -39.82 -35.08
N PRO A 783 -14.43 -40.73 -34.59
CA PRO A 783 -13.95 -41.09 -33.23
C PRO A 783 -12.44 -40.73 -33.04
N VAL A 784 -11.49 -41.34 -32.27
CA VAL A 784 -11.18 -42.71 -31.73
C VAL A 784 -10.63 -42.61 -30.27
N VAL A 785 -10.15 -43.71 -29.67
CA VAL A 785 -9.69 -43.89 -28.27
C VAL A 785 -8.22 -44.34 -28.21
N SER A 786 -7.48 -43.93 -27.15
CA SER A 786 -6.22 -44.52 -26.62
C SER A 786 -5.87 -43.81 -25.29
N ASP A 787 -5.28 -44.37 -24.22
CA ASP A 787 -5.19 -45.74 -23.61
C ASP A 787 -4.79 -45.55 -22.09
N ASP A 788 -4.45 -46.62 -21.35
CA ASP A 788 -4.19 -46.64 -19.87
C ASP A 788 -2.82 -46.06 -19.41
N TRP A 789 -2.43 -45.92 -18.11
CA TRP A 789 -2.14 -46.92 -17.02
C TRP A 789 -2.48 -46.29 -15.61
N ILE A 790 -2.68 -46.94 -14.44
CA ILE A 790 -2.23 -48.21 -13.76
C ILE A 790 -0.88 -48.01 -12.99
N PHE A 791 -0.66 -48.28 -11.67
CA PHE A 791 -1.37 -49.01 -10.57
C PHE A 791 -1.03 -48.51 -9.12
N ASP A 792 -1.90 -48.82 -8.13
CA ASP A 792 -1.80 -49.09 -6.66
C ASP A 792 -0.64 -48.65 -5.70
N PHE A 793 -1.01 -48.24 -4.45
CA PHE A 793 -0.87 -49.08 -3.20
C PHE A 793 -1.65 -48.54 -1.96
N LEU A 794 -1.69 -49.30 -0.85
CA LEU A 794 -2.71 -49.29 0.23
C LEU A 794 -2.25 -48.80 1.65
N GLU A 795 -3.23 -48.30 2.43
CA GLU A 795 -3.61 -48.45 3.88
C GLU A 795 -2.56 -48.86 4.96
N SER A 796 -2.66 -48.52 6.27
CA SER A 796 -3.83 -48.63 7.18
C SER A 796 -3.63 -48.08 8.63
N ASN A 797 -4.74 -47.67 9.26
CA ASN A 797 -5.23 -47.82 10.66
C ASN A 797 -4.49 -47.33 11.95
N ASP A 798 -5.20 -46.43 12.67
CA ASP A 798 -5.68 -46.45 14.09
C ASP A 798 -4.94 -47.14 15.27
N VAL A 799 -4.85 -46.42 16.41
CA VAL A 799 -5.08 -46.90 17.81
C VAL A 799 -5.66 -45.74 18.68
N VAL A 800 -6.44 -46.05 19.73
CA VAL A 800 -7.16 -45.13 20.67
C VAL A 800 -6.89 -45.53 22.15
N VAL A 801 -7.02 -44.59 23.13
CA VAL A 801 -7.28 -44.72 24.62
C VAL A 801 -6.79 -43.43 25.35
N THR A 802 -7.59 -42.56 26.02
CA THR A 802 -8.32 -42.59 27.33
C THR A 802 -7.42 -42.73 28.59
N THR A 803 -7.62 -42.08 29.76
CA THR A 803 -8.76 -41.34 30.37
C THR A 803 -8.33 -40.42 31.56
N ASP A 804 -9.21 -39.47 31.93
CA ASP A 804 -9.45 -38.69 33.18
C ASP A 804 -8.65 -38.90 34.49
N GLU A 805 -8.42 -37.82 35.27
CA GLU A 805 -9.27 -37.43 36.43
C GLU A 805 -8.96 -36.00 36.98
N THR A 806 -9.65 -35.52 38.03
CA THR A 806 -9.72 -34.08 38.43
C THR A 806 -9.49 -33.78 39.91
N GLN A 807 -9.04 -32.56 40.24
CA GLN A 807 -9.34 -31.87 41.51
C GLN A 807 -9.16 -30.34 41.41
N SER A 808 -9.79 -29.57 42.29
CA SER A 808 -9.91 -28.11 42.19
C SER A 808 -9.58 -27.36 43.49
N SER A 809 -9.05 -26.13 43.35
CA SER A 809 -9.20 -25.04 44.31
C SER A 809 -9.07 -23.70 43.57
N SER A 810 -9.58 -22.61 44.15
CA SER A 810 -9.86 -21.36 43.43
C SER A 810 -9.29 -20.13 44.13
N GLU A 811 -8.41 -19.39 43.44
CA GLU A 811 -8.07 -18.00 43.75
C GLU A 811 -7.78 -17.24 42.44
N SER A 812 -8.06 -15.94 42.40
CA SER A 812 -8.15 -15.17 41.15
C SER A 812 -6.83 -14.52 40.76
N GLU A 813 -5.97 -15.30 40.09
CA GLU A 813 -4.72 -14.84 39.49
C GLU A 813 -4.85 -14.62 37.97
N SER A 814 -4.34 -13.49 37.48
CA SER A 814 -4.32 -13.10 36.06
C SER A 814 -3.06 -12.29 35.68
N GLU A 815 -1.89 -12.71 36.18
CA GLU A 815 -0.58 -12.32 35.62
C GLU A 815 0.44 -13.40 36.05
N MET A 816 0.74 -14.36 35.16
CA MET A 816 1.56 -15.55 35.47
C MET A 816 2.65 -15.78 34.42
N THR A 817 3.87 -16.05 34.87
CA THR A 817 5.07 -16.12 34.04
C THR A 817 5.23 -17.48 33.36
N GLY A 818 5.13 -17.51 32.03
CA GLY A 818 5.47 -18.69 31.23
C GLY A 818 6.98 -18.93 31.19
N GLN A 819 7.50 -19.85 32.02
CA GLN A 819 8.90 -20.29 31.90
C GLN A 819 9.09 -21.14 30.65
N SER A 820 9.95 -20.68 29.73
CA SER A 820 10.33 -21.45 28.54
C SER A 820 11.23 -22.63 28.93
N SER A 821 10.64 -23.81 29.12
CA SER A 821 11.38 -25.07 29.21
C SER A 821 11.86 -25.49 27.82
N GLY A 822 13.14 -25.28 27.53
CA GLY A 822 13.71 -25.57 26.21
C GLY A 822 13.55 -27.03 25.79
N TYR A 823 13.15 -27.25 24.54
CA TYR A 823 13.11 -28.59 23.94
C TYR A 823 14.53 -29.09 23.63
N PRO A 824 14.84 -30.37 23.86
CA PRO A 824 16.15 -30.95 23.59
C PRO A 824 16.36 -31.28 22.11
N HIS A 825 17.63 -31.21 21.70
CA HIS A 825 18.19 -31.96 20.57
C HIS A 825 19.15 -33.04 21.10
#